data_AF-A0A5J4UQE8-F1
#
_entry.id   AF-A0A5J4UQE8-F1
#
_cell.length_a   1.000
_cell.length_b   1.000
_cell.length_c   1.000
_cell.angle_alpha   90.00
_cell.angle_beta   90.00
_cell.angle_gamma   90.00
#
_symmetry.space_group_name_H-M   'P 1'
#
loop_
_entity.id
_entity.type
_entity.pdbx_description
1 polymer ?
#
loop_
_entity_poly.entity_id
_entity_poly.type
_entity_poly.pdbx_seq_one_letter_code
_entity_poly.pdbx_strand_id
1 'polypeptide(L)'
;MGQWIGGFIKANGGKSISLSESLFVGGGIIEHNTLGSLLITSCEFISNGASVPIKPFVLLTKGFVNIIGSTFKQGSFTGEGNGCIVCSGTSTSCTIQESQFIENKFGTNSAAVAVAAATCANLTIKGQTNKRTRFTGLNIDDSLAGQFVKAVSTNIFISYTDFSDSIFTANGNAISINEQQESEITLLNCNFRNLNGTNDSKQSICIRASLSNDNGFQVYTYNCAFSDCLNNGSINGLASSVTLQSTQSSKSAIRYILFSDCIFNNNKGLGISGAVMIDVQTTCSIEFIQDQFAENNGSKASDVWIQSKISQSELNNNNFITSKSDSFIPHITTVNQGQEQQINLIHQYSANYVSTQTVSERNGSQEFPFSNLTSAASKLNNTLDSPYFKKTIYIMDEKLNDYVNLGTLSYSLVIQSGLSYDDEGTRCRVTWTTNTNIAQLILFNKGDLTIQRFMFNYTLVSNAIRPTQSIIYLQGSTSNYNNNLTIISCIFTGLGMTGNVFNYFVNTVYIKDLILKDQIQGKSGINTTMCRSIGDANGAILILNPDSMANTTLKNVNMKVDSGLFIVHQSQKAQLFLSQINFIGAGTVKLEGQTLVQINSCSFTIPDGISTISSLIQATGNHLEINSCKFGDIPKTKIGAPAIYASAQCKNISISQTNFTNLQSNITSDQWKASGIVVMQIDVNPNITFNECVFFHCTDQTSVNSHSSGAVSFIPKTATTNELILSNDEAIQSNIKFTSCNFTTCRGVTSGAIHSTFKSLSGS
;
A
#
# COMPACT_ATOMS: atom_id res chain seq x y z
N MET A 1 37.82 -30.76 17.66
CA MET A 1 37.80 -30.13 16.32
C MET A 1 36.95 -28.88 16.42
N GLY A 2 37.58 -27.71 16.40
CA GLY A 2 36.90 -26.42 16.59
C GLY A 2 36.01 -26.11 15.38
N GLN A 3 34.71 -25.98 15.61
CA GLN A 3 33.78 -25.47 14.61
C GLN A 3 34.13 -24.00 14.37
N TRP A 4 34.50 -23.68 13.13
CA TRP A 4 34.76 -22.33 12.72
C TRP A 4 33.43 -21.55 12.69
N ILE A 5 33.26 -20.63 13.64
CA ILE A 5 32.08 -19.76 13.77
C ILE A 5 32.47 -18.38 13.21
N GLY A 6 32.68 -18.29 11.90
CA GLY A 6 33.02 -17.06 11.17
C GLY A 6 31.93 -16.70 10.16
N GLY A 7 31.62 -15.41 10.04
CA GLY A 7 30.59 -14.90 9.13
C GLY A 7 31.00 -14.83 7.66
N PHE A 8 30.07 -14.45 6.78
CA PHE A 8 30.29 -14.31 5.32
C PHE A 8 31.46 -13.36 4.99
N ILE A 9 31.66 -12.30 5.80
CA ILE A 9 32.74 -11.32 5.65
C ILE A 9 33.22 -10.91 7.05
N LYS A 10 34.52 -10.98 7.32
CA LYS A 10 35.12 -10.48 8.57
C LYS A 10 36.29 -9.56 8.27
N ALA A 11 36.26 -8.33 8.81
CA ALA A 11 37.39 -7.42 8.72
C ALA A 11 37.99 -7.12 10.10
N ASN A 12 39.28 -7.41 10.21
CA ASN A 12 40.13 -7.01 11.34
C ASN A 12 41.27 -6.14 10.80
N GLY A 13 41.42 -4.90 11.30
CA GLY A 13 42.47 -3.95 10.88
C GLY A 13 41.96 -2.73 10.09
N GLY A 14 42.65 -1.58 10.18
CA GLY A 14 42.14 -0.22 9.88
C GLY A 14 41.72 0.16 8.46
N LYS A 15 41.17 -0.76 7.65
CA LYS A 15 40.61 -0.49 6.32
C LYS A 15 39.08 -0.43 6.36
N SER A 16 38.51 0.32 5.43
CA SER A 16 37.06 0.39 5.16
C SER A 16 36.61 -0.74 4.20
N ILE A 17 35.35 -1.16 4.30
CA ILE A 17 34.69 -2.10 3.39
C ILE A 17 33.53 -1.39 2.70
N SER A 18 33.32 -1.66 1.41
CA SER A 18 32.12 -1.26 0.67
C SER A 18 31.50 -2.48 0.01
N LEU A 19 30.18 -2.64 0.16
CA LEU A 19 29.35 -3.67 -0.46
C LEU A 19 28.24 -2.99 -1.24
N SER A 20 27.99 -3.43 -2.46
CA SER A 20 26.96 -2.85 -3.32
C SER A 20 26.22 -3.92 -4.11
N GLU A 21 24.90 -3.78 -4.25
CA GLU A 21 24.06 -4.55 -5.18
C GLU A 21 24.24 -6.07 -5.07
N SER A 22 24.42 -6.55 -3.84
CA SER A 22 24.74 -7.95 -3.54
C SER A 22 23.58 -8.64 -2.84
N LEU A 23 23.40 -9.93 -3.12
CA LEU A 23 22.44 -10.80 -2.45
C LEU A 23 23.19 -11.78 -1.51
N PHE A 24 22.84 -11.75 -0.24
CA PHE A 24 23.36 -12.64 0.81
C PHE A 24 22.24 -13.58 1.28
N VAL A 25 22.39 -14.88 1.01
CA VAL A 25 21.40 -15.91 1.38
C VAL A 25 21.97 -16.87 2.40
N GLY A 26 21.20 -17.15 3.46
CA GLY A 26 21.49 -18.14 4.49
C GLY A 26 21.92 -17.56 5.83
N GLY A 27 22.50 -18.41 6.68
CA GLY A 27 23.05 -18.01 7.98
C GLY A 27 24.50 -17.53 7.83
N GLY A 28 24.81 -16.33 8.33
CA GLY A 28 26.16 -15.78 8.42
C GLY A 28 26.15 -14.28 8.74
N ILE A 29 27.33 -13.74 9.11
CA ILE A 29 27.48 -12.37 9.64
C ILE A 29 28.49 -11.59 8.79
N ILE A 30 28.26 -10.29 8.58
CA ILE A 30 29.32 -9.34 8.27
C ILE A 30 29.84 -8.78 9.60
N GLU A 31 31.04 -9.18 10.01
CA GLU A 31 31.68 -8.68 11.24
C GLU A 31 32.71 -7.60 10.89
N HIS A 32 32.41 -6.35 11.25
CA HIS A 32 33.31 -5.21 11.07
C HIS A 32 33.88 -4.74 12.39
N ASN A 33 35.15 -5.08 12.62
CA ASN A 33 35.89 -4.81 13.86
C ASN A 33 37.09 -3.90 13.58
N THR A 34 36.88 -2.85 12.78
CA THR A 34 37.93 -1.92 12.37
C THR A 34 37.52 -0.48 12.64
N LEU A 35 38.49 0.43 12.76
CA LEU A 35 38.21 1.87 12.89
C LEU A 35 37.72 2.50 11.57
N GLY A 36 37.81 1.77 10.45
CA GLY A 36 37.35 2.23 9.14
C GLY A 36 35.82 2.16 9.01
N SER A 37 35.32 2.53 7.84
CA SER A 37 33.89 2.56 7.52
C SER A 37 33.41 1.25 6.91
N LEU A 38 32.20 0.80 7.27
CA LEU A 38 31.45 -0.21 6.53
C LEU A 38 30.33 0.46 5.74
N LEU A 39 30.41 0.44 4.41
CA LEU A 39 29.37 0.95 3.51
C LEU A 39 28.63 -0.22 2.87
N ILE A 40 27.29 -0.23 2.96
CA ILE A 40 26.43 -1.24 2.32
C ILE A 40 25.36 -0.51 1.53
N THR A 41 25.27 -0.75 0.23
CA THR A 41 24.33 -0.04 -0.66
C THR A 41 23.53 -1.03 -1.49
N SER A 42 22.20 -0.90 -1.51
CA SER A 42 21.31 -1.71 -2.36
C SER A 42 21.53 -3.22 -2.24
N CYS A 43 21.88 -3.71 -1.05
CA CYS A 43 22.10 -5.14 -0.82
C CYS A 43 20.84 -5.81 -0.26
N GLU A 44 20.72 -7.12 -0.45
CA GLU A 44 19.63 -7.93 0.09
C GLU A 44 20.18 -9.04 0.99
N PHE A 45 19.60 -9.19 2.18
CA PHE A 45 19.95 -10.19 3.18
C PHE A 45 18.74 -11.07 3.47
N ILE A 46 18.87 -12.37 3.21
CA ILE A 46 17.79 -13.36 3.33
C ILE A 46 18.31 -14.54 4.16
N SER A 47 17.60 -14.92 5.22
CA SER A 47 17.91 -16.15 5.98
C SER A 47 17.08 -17.35 5.48
N ASN A 48 17.42 -18.56 5.91
CA ASN A 48 16.74 -19.81 5.56
C ASN A 48 15.37 -20.01 6.24
N GLY A 49 14.69 -18.91 6.63
CA GLY A 49 13.37 -18.92 7.27
C GLY A 49 13.36 -18.56 8.77
N ALA A 50 12.18 -18.18 9.26
CA ALA A 50 11.96 -17.61 10.59
C ALA A 50 12.05 -18.62 11.77
N SER A 51 12.20 -19.92 11.49
CA SER A 51 12.12 -20.99 12.50
C SER A 51 13.43 -21.29 13.22
N VAL A 52 14.58 -20.87 12.68
CA VAL A 52 15.90 -21.15 13.28
C VAL A 52 16.61 -19.85 13.63
N PRO A 53 16.90 -19.58 14.91
CA PRO A 53 17.65 -18.40 15.32
C PRO A 53 19.02 -18.34 14.64
N ILE A 54 19.36 -17.17 14.10
CA ILE A 54 20.64 -16.87 13.47
C ILE A 54 21.37 -15.76 14.24
N LYS A 55 22.66 -15.65 13.98
CA LYS A 55 23.48 -14.50 14.39
C LYS A 55 23.14 -13.27 13.53
N PRO A 56 23.60 -12.06 13.90
CA PRO A 56 23.28 -10.87 13.13
C PRO A 56 23.69 -10.94 11.66
N PHE A 57 22.96 -10.25 10.78
CA PHE A 57 23.43 -10.08 9.41
C PHE A 57 24.64 -9.16 9.37
N VAL A 58 24.63 -8.08 10.17
CA VAL A 58 25.73 -7.12 10.30
C VAL A 58 26.04 -6.90 11.77
N LEU A 59 27.30 -7.12 12.16
CA LEU A 59 27.83 -6.83 13.48
C LEU A 59 28.99 -5.84 13.36
N LEU A 60 28.79 -4.65 13.89
CA LEU A 60 29.79 -3.60 14.00
C LEU A 60 30.29 -3.53 15.44
N THR A 61 31.61 -3.67 15.65
CA THR A 61 32.22 -3.56 16.99
C THR A 61 33.18 -2.36 17.12
N LYS A 62 33.58 -1.75 16.00
CA LYS A 62 34.45 -0.55 15.93
C LYS A 62 34.10 0.27 14.69
N GLY A 63 34.51 1.53 14.66
CA GLY A 63 34.32 2.40 13.49
C GLY A 63 32.85 2.82 13.31
N PHE A 64 32.42 3.00 12.06
CA PHE A 64 31.04 3.38 11.75
C PHE A 64 30.49 2.59 10.55
N VAL A 65 29.16 2.47 10.50
CA VAL A 65 28.45 1.81 9.40
C VAL A 65 27.47 2.77 8.73
N ASN A 66 27.38 2.69 7.40
CA ASN A 66 26.35 3.34 6.59
C ASN A 66 25.68 2.33 5.67
N ILE A 67 24.38 2.13 5.84
CA ILE A 67 23.57 1.18 5.07
C ILE A 67 22.50 1.94 4.33
N ILE A 68 22.46 1.81 3.00
CA ILE A 68 21.58 2.61 2.13
C ILE A 68 20.78 1.65 1.24
N GLY A 69 19.46 1.84 1.19
CA GLY A 69 18.60 1.16 0.21
C GLY A 69 18.60 -0.37 0.28
N SER A 70 18.93 -0.96 1.43
CA SER A 70 19.12 -2.41 1.58
C SER A 70 17.92 -3.08 2.25
N THR A 71 17.71 -4.37 1.96
CA THR A 71 16.58 -5.15 2.49
C THR A 71 17.08 -6.31 3.35
N PHE A 72 16.47 -6.48 4.54
CA PHE A 72 16.73 -7.57 5.47
C PHE A 72 15.43 -8.34 5.71
N LYS A 73 15.41 -9.63 5.39
CA LYS A 73 14.19 -10.43 5.53
C LYS A 73 14.41 -11.87 5.98
N GLN A 74 13.36 -12.44 6.55
CA GLN A 74 13.27 -13.85 6.95
C GLN A 74 14.29 -14.29 8.01
N GLY A 75 14.93 -13.33 8.71
CA GLY A 75 15.82 -13.59 9.83
C GLY A 75 15.05 -13.93 11.11
N SER A 76 15.62 -14.79 11.94
CA SER A 76 15.10 -15.10 13.27
C SER A 76 16.18 -14.79 14.30
N PHE A 77 15.90 -13.93 15.26
CA PHE A 77 16.89 -13.43 16.22
C PHE A 77 16.39 -13.60 17.64
N THR A 78 17.26 -13.94 18.59
CA THR A 78 16.89 -14.04 20.02
C THR A 78 18.12 -13.77 20.87
N GLY A 79 17.95 -13.09 22.01
CA GLY A 79 19.03 -12.78 22.94
C GLY A 79 19.69 -11.43 22.68
N GLU A 80 20.43 -10.96 23.68
CA GLU A 80 21.16 -9.69 23.60
C GLU A 80 22.26 -9.71 22.54
N GLY A 81 22.47 -8.58 21.86
CA GLY A 81 23.45 -8.47 20.79
C GLY A 81 23.07 -9.22 19.51
N ASN A 82 21.81 -9.66 19.36
CA ASN A 82 21.29 -10.27 18.15
C ASN A 82 20.24 -9.39 17.47
N GLY A 83 20.23 -9.43 16.13
CA GLY A 83 19.41 -8.55 15.31
C GLY A 83 19.82 -8.51 13.85
N CYS A 84 19.12 -7.77 12.98
CA CYS A 84 19.60 -7.63 11.61
C CYS A 84 20.93 -6.86 11.58
N ILE A 85 20.97 -5.72 12.25
CA ILE A 85 22.15 -4.87 12.38
C ILE A 85 22.42 -4.62 13.86
N VAL A 86 23.64 -4.90 14.30
CA VAL A 86 24.07 -4.71 15.68
C VAL A 86 25.32 -3.84 15.72
N CYS A 87 25.20 -2.65 16.30
CA CYS A 87 26.28 -1.69 16.54
C CYS A 87 26.68 -1.75 18.02
N SER A 88 27.92 -2.15 18.32
CA SER A 88 28.39 -2.51 19.65
C SER A 88 29.88 -2.19 19.84
N GLY A 89 30.46 -2.58 20.98
CA GLY A 89 31.89 -2.41 21.25
C GLY A 89 32.29 -0.95 21.39
N THR A 90 33.19 -0.48 20.54
CA THR A 90 33.62 0.93 20.44
C THR A 90 33.23 1.55 19.09
N SER A 91 32.14 1.09 18.47
CA SER A 91 31.58 1.77 17.30
C SER A 91 31.17 3.18 17.66
N THR A 92 31.29 4.12 16.73
CA THR A 92 31.01 5.55 16.95
C THR A 92 29.71 6.02 16.31
N SER A 93 29.28 5.39 15.21
CA SER A 93 28.05 5.77 14.51
C SER A 93 27.42 4.61 13.74
N CYS A 94 26.09 4.59 13.71
CA CYS A 94 25.26 3.60 13.02
C CYS A 94 24.24 4.36 12.14
N THR A 95 24.46 4.40 10.82
CA THR A 95 23.57 5.09 9.87
C THR A 95 22.84 4.09 8.98
N ILE A 96 21.51 4.16 8.95
CA ILE A 96 20.62 3.36 8.10
C ILE A 96 19.75 4.33 7.30
N GLN A 97 19.70 4.16 5.99
CA GLN A 97 18.95 5.00 5.07
C GLN A 97 18.12 4.15 4.10
N GLU A 98 16.86 4.54 3.87
CA GLU A 98 15.97 3.98 2.83
C GLU A 98 15.89 2.44 2.82
N SER A 99 16.05 1.81 4.00
CA SER A 99 16.21 0.35 4.11
C SER A 99 14.91 -0.32 4.58
N GLN A 100 14.81 -1.62 4.37
CA GLN A 100 13.60 -2.39 4.71
C GLN A 100 13.93 -3.58 5.61
N PHE A 101 13.16 -3.74 6.68
CA PHE A 101 13.23 -4.86 7.62
C PHE A 101 11.86 -5.53 7.65
N ILE A 102 11.70 -6.58 6.85
CA ILE A 102 10.40 -7.21 6.58
C ILE A 102 10.46 -8.70 6.91
N GLU A 103 9.37 -9.28 7.41
CA GLU A 103 9.28 -10.72 7.65
C GLU A 103 10.39 -11.29 8.58
N ASN A 104 10.88 -10.50 9.54
CA ASN A 104 11.87 -10.97 10.51
C ASN A 104 11.19 -11.32 11.84
N LYS A 105 11.65 -12.40 12.49
CA LYS A 105 11.22 -12.80 13.82
C LYS A 105 12.20 -12.29 14.87
N PHE A 106 11.72 -11.39 15.73
CA PHE A 106 12.50 -10.87 16.85
C PHE A 106 11.99 -11.49 18.15
N GLY A 107 12.77 -12.43 18.69
CA GLY A 107 12.58 -12.99 20.02
C GLY A 107 13.07 -12.06 21.12
N THR A 108 12.95 -12.50 22.37
CA THR A 108 13.29 -11.72 23.55
C THR A 108 14.70 -11.11 23.45
N ASN A 109 14.81 -9.82 23.80
CA ASN A 109 16.05 -9.03 23.84
C ASN A 109 16.81 -8.83 22.51
N SER A 110 16.22 -9.22 21.37
CA SER A 110 16.77 -8.96 20.03
C SER A 110 16.08 -7.77 19.35
N ALA A 111 16.70 -7.18 18.33
CA ALA A 111 16.06 -6.09 17.56
C ALA A 111 16.44 -6.07 16.07
N ALA A 112 15.66 -5.44 15.20
CA ALA A 112 16.08 -5.26 13.80
C ALA A 112 17.36 -4.41 13.70
N VAL A 113 17.39 -3.29 14.42
CA VAL A 113 18.57 -2.45 14.62
C VAL A 113 18.84 -2.34 16.12
N ALA A 114 20.01 -2.80 16.56
CA ALA A 114 20.43 -2.71 17.95
C ALA A 114 21.71 -1.89 18.08
N VAL A 115 21.66 -0.76 18.78
CA VAL A 115 22.84 -0.08 19.32
C VAL A 115 22.97 -0.52 20.77
N ALA A 116 23.99 -1.31 21.07
CA ALA A 116 24.18 -1.97 22.37
C ALA A 116 25.32 -1.37 23.21
N ALA A 117 26.11 -0.44 22.65
CA ALA A 117 27.22 0.20 23.36
C ALA A 117 27.03 1.72 23.43
N ALA A 118 27.16 2.28 24.62
CA ALA A 118 27.04 3.72 24.86
C ALA A 118 28.13 4.55 24.16
N THR A 119 29.23 3.93 23.73
CA THR A 119 30.26 4.59 22.91
C THR A 119 29.78 4.92 21.49
N CYS A 120 28.71 4.26 21.03
CA CYS A 120 28.08 4.58 19.75
C CYS A 120 27.25 5.84 19.93
N ALA A 121 27.91 6.99 19.82
CA ALA A 121 27.32 8.28 20.11
C ALA A 121 26.17 8.66 19.17
N ASN A 122 26.13 8.11 17.94
CA ASN A 122 25.11 8.46 16.95
C ASN A 122 24.39 7.22 16.38
N LEU A 123 23.07 7.21 16.48
CA LEU A 123 22.18 6.36 15.69
C LEU A 123 21.36 7.24 14.74
N THR A 124 21.46 6.99 13.43
CA THR A 124 20.68 7.69 12.42
C THR A 124 19.90 6.68 11.58
N ILE A 125 18.57 6.75 11.61
CA ILE A 125 17.69 5.97 10.73
C ILE A 125 16.86 6.96 9.91
N LYS A 126 17.09 7.06 8.61
CA LYS A 126 16.40 8.07 7.79
C LYS A 126 15.84 7.53 6.49
N GLY A 127 14.81 8.17 5.97
CA GLY A 127 14.27 7.91 4.63
C GLY A 127 14.03 9.20 3.89
N GLN A 128 13.28 9.12 2.80
CA GLN A 128 12.76 10.25 2.03
C GLN A 128 11.24 10.09 1.86
N THR A 129 10.52 11.16 1.53
CA THR A 129 9.06 11.14 1.35
C THR A 129 8.60 10.08 0.34
N ASN A 130 9.37 9.86 -0.73
CA ASN A 130 9.09 8.86 -1.78
C ASN A 130 9.75 7.49 -1.52
N LYS A 131 10.65 7.38 -0.54
CA LYS A 131 11.41 6.16 -0.23
C LYS A 131 11.74 6.11 1.26
N ARG A 132 10.76 5.67 2.04
CA ARG A 132 10.82 5.63 3.50
C ARG A 132 11.58 4.38 3.97
N THR A 133 12.26 4.48 5.11
CA THR A 133 12.76 3.28 5.80
C THR A 133 11.56 2.56 6.42
N ARG A 134 11.52 1.23 6.36
CA ARG A 134 10.34 0.45 6.76
C ARG A 134 10.70 -0.71 7.68
N PHE A 135 9.95 -0.85 8.77
CA PHE A 135 9.96 -1.98 9.69
C PHE A 135 8.57 -2.59 9.71
N THR A 136 8.47 -3.88 9.39
CA THR A 136 7.22 -4.64 9.50
C THR A 136 7.44 -6.00 10.12
N GLY A 137 6.43 -6.46 10.84
CA GLY A 137 6.44 -7.77 11.48
C GLY A 137 6.14 -8.91 10.52
N LEU A 138 6.02 -10.10 11.11
CA LEU A 138 5.36 -11.24 10.49
C LEU A 138 3.83 -11.01 10.61
N ASN A 139 3.04 -11.61 9.73
CA ASN A 139 1.56 -11.50 9.72
C ASN A 139 0.94 -11.62 11.13
N ILE A 140 -0.32 -11.22 11.29
CA ILE A 140 -1.04 -11.11 12.58
C ILE A 140 -0.94 -12.32 13.52
N ASP A 141 -0.57 -13.51 13.05
CA ASP A 141 -0.45 -14.72 13.86
C ASP A 141 0.92 -14.90 14.55
N ASP A 142 1.96 -14.16 14.16
CA ASP A 142 3.32 -14.30 14.67
C ASP A 142 3.74 -13.10 15.54
N SER A 143 3.64 -13.25 16.86
CA SER A 143 4.04 -12.20 17.81
C SER A 143 5.56 -12.05 17.95
N LEU A 144 6.01 -10.81 18.16
CA LEU A 144 7.40 -10.40 18.34
C LEU A 144 7.68 -10.11 19.82
N ALA A 145 8.63 -10.81 20.41
CA ALA A 145 9.08 -10.57 21.79
C ALA A 145 10.26 -9.57 21.88
N GLY A 146 10.86 -9.22 20.74
CA GLY A 146 11.94 -8.25 20.58
C GLY A 146 11.47 -6.93 19.99
N GLN A 147 12.42 -6.12 19.50
CA GLN A 147 12.17 -4.76 19.05
C GLN A 147 12.44 -4.53 17.56
N PHE A 148 11.93 -3.43 16.99
CA PHE A 148 12.47 -2.96 15.72
C PHE A 148 13.77 -2.18 15.92
N VAL A 149 13.75 -1.20 16.82
CA VAL A 149 14.92 -0.41 17.16
C VAL A 149 15.17 -0.51 18.66
N LYS A 150 16.39 -0.88 19.04
CA LYS A 150 16.86 -0.85 20.42
C LYS A 150 18.13 0.00 20.51
N ALA A 151 18.16 1.02 21.36
CA ALA A 151 19.29 1.96 21.42
C ALA A 151 19.69 2.34 22.85
N VAL A 152 21.00 2.61 23.00
CA VAL A 152 21.67 3.18 24.20
C VAL A 152 22.64 4.31 23.79
N SER A 153 22.25 5.12 22.81
CA SER A 153 23.07 6.14 22.14
C SER A 153 22.75 7.56 22.60
N THR A 154 23.77 8.41 22.74
CA THR A 154 23.62 9.82 23.11
C THR A 154 22.88 10.68 22.09
N ASN A 155 22.87 10.29 20.80
CA ASN A 155 22.14 11.01 19.77
C ASN A 155 21.39 10.01 18.87
N ILE A 156 20.06 10.03 18.95
CA ILE A 156 19.18 9.16 18.19
C ILE A 156 18.35 10.03 17.26
N PHE A 157 18.59 9.93 15.96
CA PHE A 157 17.83 10.64 14.93
C PHE A 157 17.11 9.64 14.02
N ILE A 158 15.77 9.64 14.07
CA ILE A 158 14.93 8.77 13.25
C ILE A 158 14.00 9.65 12.42
N SER A 159 14.06 9.54 11.08
CA SER A 159 13.19 10.31 10.21
C SER A 159 12.64 9.55 9.00
N TYR A 160 11.47 9.97 8.50
CA TYR A 160 10.82 9.37 7.33
C TYR A 160 10.79 7.84 7.38
N THR A 161 10.37 7.30 8.53
CA THR A 161 10.39 5.86 8.83
C THR A 161 8.99 5.36 9.16
N ASP A 162 8.64 4.19 8.64
CA ASP A 162 7.37 3.51 8.89
C ASP A 162 7.60 2.27 9.78
N PHE A 163 6.86 2.19 10.87
CA PHE A 163 6.73 1.03 11.74
C PHE A 163 5.30 0.53 11.63
N SER A 164 5.07 -0.62 10.99
CA SER A 164 3.70 -1.08 10.76
C SER A 164 3.47 -2.58 10.89
N ASP A 165 2.21 -2.92 11.14
CA ASP A 165 1.62 -4.26 10.98
C ASP A 165 2.39 -5.31 11.79
N SER A 166 2.26 -5.24 13.12
CA SER A 166 2.96 -6.15 14.02
C SER A 166 2.22 -6.40 15.30
N ILE A 167 2.33 -7.62 15.82
CA ILE A 167 1.90 -7.95 17.17
C ILE A 167 3.14 -8.15 18.04
N PHE A 168 3.22 -7.46 19.17
CA PHE A 168 4.27 -7.59 20.17
C PHE A 168 3.79 -8.38 21.37
N THR A 169 4.69 -9.15 21.97
CA THR A 169 4.47 -9.89 23.21
C THR A 169 5.58 -9.60 24.22
N ALA A 170 5.36 -9.94 25.50
CA ALA A 170 6.29 -9.71 26.59
C ALA A 170 6.81 -8.26 26.67
N ASN A 171 8.08 -8.03 26.33
CA ASN A 171 8.74 -6.72 26.34
C ASN A 171 9.01 -6.17 24.92
N GLY A 172 8.40 -6.77 23.89
CA GLY A 172 8.55 -6.31 22.53
C GLY A 172 7.84 -4.98 22.27
N ASN A 173 8.42 -4.16 21.40
CA ASN A 173 7.84 -2.90 20.92
C ASN A 173 8.60 -2.37 19.68
N ALA A 174 8.09 -1.33 19.02
CA ALA A 174 8.78 -0.77 17.86
C ALA A 174 10.11 -0.10 18.25
N ILE A 175 10.11 0.84 19.20
CA ILE A 175 11.34 1.52 19.63
C ILE A 175 11.55 1.38 21.14
N SER A 176 12.71 0.85 21.52
CA SER A 176 13.18 0.81 22.91
C SER A 176 14.47 1.63 23.04
N ILE A 177 14.44 2.63 23.92
CA ILE A 177 15.59 3.48 24.24
C ILE A 177 15.90 3.31 25.73
N ASN A 178 17.16 3.05 26.07
CA ASN A 178 17.59 2.90 27.46
C ASN A 178 18.88 3.70 27.68
N GLU A 179 18.73 5.00 27.89
CA GLU A 179 19.85 5.90 28.07
C GLU A 179 20.29 6.01 29.51
N GLN A 180 21.59 5.90 29.72
CA GLN A 180 22.24 6.21 30.99
C GLN A 180 23.06 7.49 30.91
N GLN A 181 23.28 8.06 29.73
CA GLN A 181 24.05 9.29 29.48
C GLN A 181 23.14 10.45 29.11
N GLU A 182 23.72 11.64 28.92
CA GLU A 182 23.01 12.77 28.32
C GLU A 182 22.62 12.42 26.88
N SER A 183 21.36 12.63 26.52
CA SER A 183 20.84 12.15 25.24
C SER A 183 19.94 13.14 24.52
N GLU A 184 20.10 13.24 23.21
CA GLU A 184 19.17 13.90 22.29
C GLU A 184 18.47 12.85 21.42
N ILE A 185 17.13 12.85 21.44
CA ILE A 185 16.30 11.91 20.70
C ILE A 185 15.38 12.71 19.80
N THR A 186 15.52 12.56 18.49
CA THR A 186 14.71 13.24 17.48
C THR A 186 13.98 12.25 16.59
N LEU A 187 12.66 12.38 16.52
CA LEU A 187 11.75 11.66 15.64
C LEU A 187 11.10 12.65 14.68
N LEU A 188 11.22 12.44 13.37
CA LEU A 188 10.71 13.38 12.36
C LEU A 188 9.97 12.66 11.23
N ASN A 189 8.72 13.00 10.95
CA ASN A 189 7.94 12.39 9.88
C ASN A 189 7.84 10.85 9.98
N CYS A 190 7.72 10.29 11.18
CA CYS A 190 7.62 8.85 11.42
C CYS A 190 6.16 8.40 11.51
N ASN A 191 5.85 7.19 11.03
CA ASN A 191 4.51 6.60 11.14
C ASN A 191 4.58 5.31 11.95
N PHE A 192 3.73 5.20 12.96
CA PHE A 192 3.47 4.01 13.75
C PHE A 192 2.03 3.60 13.48
N ARG A 193 1.82 2.43 12.87
CA ARG A 193 0.48 2.02 12.44
C ARG A 193 0.20 0.55 12.71
N ASN A 194 -0.96 0.25 13.28
CA ASN A 194 -1.43 -1.13 13.46
C ASN A 194 -0.38 -1.98 14.21
N LEU A 195 0.09 -1.44 15.33
CA LEU A 195 1.00 -2.11 16.24
C LEU A 195 0.16 -2.57 17.44
N ASN A 196 0.16 -3.86 17.75
CA ASN A 196 -0.72 -4.42 18.77
C ASN A 196 0.08 -5.19 19.82
N GLY A 197 -0.28 -5.09 21.08
CA GLY A 197 0.25 -5.94 22.15
C GLY A 197 -0.64 -7.16 22.38
N THR A 198 -0.05 -8.32 22.70
CA THR A 198 -0.79 -9.45 23.30
C THR A 198 -1.14 -9.15 24.77
N ASN A 199 -1.99 -9.95 25.41
CA ASN A 199 -2.32 -9.79 26.84
C ASN A 199 -1.08 -9.83 27.77
N ASP A 200 0.00 -10.49 27.34
CA ASP A 200 1.25 -10.58 28.10
C ASP A 200 2.20 -9.39 27.84
N SER A 201 1.83 -8.44 26.98
CA SER A 201 2.67 -7.26 26.70
C SER A 201 2.69 -6.35 27.92
N LYS A 202 3.88 -6.06 28.47
CA LYS A 202 4.03 -5.25 29.69
C LYS A 202 4.48 -3.81 29.40
N GLN A 203 4.60 -3.45 28.13
CA GLN A 203 5.31 -2.25 27.69
C GLN A 203 4.56 -1.49 26.61
N SER A 204 5.01 -0.27 26.37
CA SER A 204 4.50 0.58 25.30
C SER A 204 4.96 0.10 23.95
N ILE A 205 3.99 -0.16 23.08
CA ILE A 205 4.16 -0.86 21.81
C ILE A 205 4.81 0.00 20.71
N CYS A 206 4.64 1.31 20.76
CA CYS A 206 5.13 2.22 19.72
C CYS A 206 6.50 2.79 20.16
N ILE A 207 6.60 3.44 21.32
CA ILE A 207 7.89 3.90 21.89
C ILE A 207 7.95 3.64 23.39
N ARG A 208 9.07 3.10 23.87
CA ARG A 208 9.46 3.07 25.28
C ARG A 208 10.85 3.65 25.44
N ALA A 209 10.98 4.75 26.18
CA ALA A 209 12.27 5.34 26.53
C ALA A 209 12.45 5.37 28.05
N SER A 210 13.59 4.84 28.51
CA SER A 210 14.12 5.05 29.85
C SER A 210 15.25 6.05 29.74
N LEU A 211 15.09 7.23 30.35
CA LEU A 211 15.95 8.40 30.18
C LEU A 211 16.75 8.69 31.45
N SER A 212 17.94 9.29 31.31
CA SER A 212 18.81 9.61 32.44
C SER A 212 18.52 10.99 33.00
N ASN A 213 17.75 11.07 34.09
CA ASN A 213 17.54 12.35 34.79
C ASN A 213 18.84 12.92 35.34
N ASP A 214 19.81 12.10 35.73
CA ASP A 214 21.08 12.55 36.30
C ASP A 214 21.93 13.32 35.31
N ASN A 215 21.87 12.94 34.03
CA ASN A 215 22.71 13.51 32.97
C ASN A 215 21.93 14.46 32.03
N GLY A 216 20.60 14.41 32.06
CA GLY A 216 19.74 15.24 31.21
C GLY A 216 19.33 14.53 29.91
N PHE A 217 18.30 15.08 29.26
CA PHE A 217 17.82 14.58 27.98
C PHE A 217 17.02 15.64 27.22
N GLN A 218 16.97 15.50 25.90
CA GLN A 218 16.11 16.28 25.02
C GLN A 218 15.38 15.30 24.09
N VAL A 219 14.05 15.37 24.08
CA VAL A 219 13.21 14.54 23.21
C VAL A 219 12.39 15.44 22.31
N TYR A 220 12.54 15.25 21.01
CA TYR A 220 11.87 16.02 19.97
C TYR A 220 11.10 15.07 19.05
N THR A 221 9.78 15.25 18.95
CA THR A 221 8.94 14.49 18.03
C THR A 221 8.17 15.45 17.14
N TYR A 222 8.41 15.37 15.83
CA TYR A 222 7.88 16.29 14.83
C TYR A 222 7.13 15.56 13.73
N ASN A 223 5.90 15.99 13.45
CA ASN A 223 5.07 15.47 12.35
C ASN A 223 4.98 13.94 12.31
N CYS A 224 4.87 13.30 13.48
CA CYS A 224 4.79 11.85 13.60
C CYS A 224 3.33 11.40 13.78
N ALA A 225 2.96 10.27 13.19
CA ALA A 225 1.63 9.68 13.35
C ALA A 225 1.70 8.38 14.16
N PHE A 226 0.86 8.27 15.18
CA PHE A 226 0.65 7.10 16.02
C PHE A 226 -0.81 6.71 15.88
N SER A 227 -1.07 5.65 15.12
CA SER A 227 -2.42 5.27 14.71
C SER A 227 -2.69 3.80 14.91
N ASP A 228 -3.85 3.47 15.46
CA ASP A 228 -4.26 2.09 15.69
C ASP A 228 -3.20 1.30 16.51
N CYS A 229 -2.56 1.96 17.49
CA CYS A 229 -1.67 1.30 18.47
C CYS A 229 -2.55 0.69 19.60
N LEU A 230 -2.56 -0.64 19.77
CA LEU A 230 -3.28 -1.32 20.87
C LEU A 230 -2.33 -1.85 21.96
N ASN A 231 -2.49 -1.40 23.20
CA ASN A 231 -1.72 -1.86 24.36
C ASN A 231 -2.56 -2.74 25.31
N ASN A 232 -2.49 -4.06 25.16
CA ASN A 232 -3.29 -5.02 25.92
C ASN A 232 -2.68 -5.47 27.27
N GLY A 233 -1.74 -4.69 27.83
CA GLY A 233 -1.10 -5.02 29.11
C GLY A 233 -2.01 -5.01 30.34
N SER A 234 -1.44 -5.11 31.54
CA SER A 234 -2.23 -5.12 32.79
C SER A 234 -2.93 -3.78 33.04
N ILE A 235 -4.15 -3.84 33.59
CA ILE A 235 -4.89 -2.67 34.11
C ILE A 235 -3.98 -1.90 35.08
N ASN A 236 -3.77 -0.61 34.84
CA ASN A 236 -2.84 0.29 35.57
C ASN A 236 -1.33 0.08 35.30
N GLY A 237 -0.97 -0.66 34.24
CA GLY A 237 0.41 -0.68 33.78
C GLY A 237 0.87 0.71 33.32
N LEU A 238 2.13 1.07 33.63
CA LEU A 238 2.79 2.28 33.12
C LEU A 238 3.15 2.11 31.64
N ALA A 239 2.13 2.03 30.79
CA ALA A 239 2.28 1.82 29.37
C ALA A 239 1.22 2.61 28.59
N SER A 240 1.59 3.05 27.39
CA SER A 240 0.78 3.80 26.43
C SER A 240 1.26 3.47 25.02
N SER A 241 0.88 4.24 23.99
CA SER A 241 1.58 4.13 22.70
C SER A 241 3.01 4.63 22.81
N VAL A 242 3.20 5.79 23.45
CA VAL A 242 4.50 6.39 23.75
C VAL A 242 4.68 6.50 25.25
N THR A 243 5.80 5.97 25.75
CA THR A 243 6.17 6.07 27.17
C THR A 243 7.59 6.59 27.32
N LEU A 244 7.71 7.69 28.05
CA LEU A 244 8.97 8.30 28.46
C LEU A 244 9.06 8.22 29.97
N GLN A 245 10.08 7.55 30.51
CA GLN A 245 10.26 7.37 31.95
C GLN A 245 11.65 7.77 32.39
N SER A 246 11.76 8.30 33.60
CA SER A 246 13.03 8.53 34.26
C SER A 246 12.90 8.46 35.79
N THR A 247 13.96 8.02 36.46
CA THR A 247 14.02 7.93 37.93
C THR A 247 14.32 9.28 38.55
N GLN A 248 13.72 9.61 39.70
CA GLN A 248 13.98 10.86 40.40
C GLN A 248 15.48 11.20 40.54
N SER A 249 15.84 12.47 40.28
CA SER A 249 17.18 13.01 40.48
C SER A 249 17.13 14.37 41.18
N SER A 250 18.19 14.70 41.92
CA SER A 250 18.43 16.03 42.50
C SER A 250 19.48 16.85 41.75
N LYS A 251 20.11 16.29 40.71
CA LYS A 251 21.14 16.99 39.92
C LYS A 251 20.52 18.03 39.00
N SER A 252 21.25 19.13 38.79
CA SER A 252 20.91 20.11 37.75
C SER A 252 21.32 19.57 36.39
N ALA A 253 20.36 19.38 35.49
CA ALA A 253 20.58 18.94 34.10
C ALA A 253 19.45 19.47 33.21
N ILE A 254 19.72 19.62 31.91
CA ILE A 254 18.71 20.06 30.93
C ILE A 254 17.78 18.90 30.62
N ARG A 255 16.47 19.13 30.72
CA ARG A 255 15.42 18.12 30.48
C ARG A 255 14.30 18.77 29.69
N TYR A 256 14.12 18.36 28.45
CA TYR A 256 13.17 18.95 27.52
C TYR A 256 12.44 17.87 26.72
N ILE A 257 11.12 17.98 26.62
CA ILE A 257 10.27 17.09 25.82
C ILE A 257 9.35 17.97 24.97
N LEU A 258 9.39 17.78 23.66
CA LEU A 258 8.53 18.45 22.71
C LEU A 258 7.87 17.45 21.76
N PHE A 259 6.56 17.55 21.67
CA PHE A 259 5.77 17.02 20.56
C PHE A 259 5.27 18.20 19.74
N SER A 260 5.41 18.14 18.42
CA SER A 260 4.89 19.15 17.51
C SER A 260 4.33 18.52 16.25
N ASP A 261 3.15 18.97 15.86
CA ASP A 261 2.43 18.52 14.66
C ASP A 261 2.19 17.00 14.62
N CYS A 262 2.16 16.33 15.78
CA CYS A 262 1.97 14.88 15.85
C CYS A 262 0.48 14.51 15.86
N ILE A 263 0.17 13.32 15.35
CA ILE A 263 -1.19 12.77 15.32
C ILE A 263 -1.22 11.49 16.15
N PHE A 264 -2.13 11.42 17.10
CA PHE A 264 -2.37 10.25 17.94
C PHE A 264 -3.83 9.83 17.77
N ASN A 265 -4.08 8.80 16.95
CA ASN A 265 -5.43 8.40 16.59
C ASN A 265 -5.74 6.94 16.94
N ASN A 266 -6.89 6.69 17.56
CA ASN A 266 -7.39 5.35 17.87
C ASN A 266 -6.37 4.49 18.65
N ASN A 267 -5.61 5.12 19.54
CA ASN A 267 -4.66 4.40 20.39
C ASN A 267 -5.36 3.95 21.67
N LYS A 268 -5.40 2.65 21.88
CA LYS A 268 -6.23 2.02 22.91
C LYS A 268 -5.40 1.13 23.80
N GLY A 269 -5.83 0.94 25.04
CA GLY A 269 -5.23 -0.06 25.90
C GLY A 269 -5.66 0.02 27.35
N LEU A 270 -5.17 -0.93 28.15
CA LEU A 270 -5.41 -1.01 29.59
C LEU A 270 -4.36 -0.22 30.41
N GLY A 271 -3.41 0.42 29.71
CA GLY A 271 -2.39 1.27 30.29
C GLY A 271 -2.92 2.63 30.77
N ILE A 272 -2.07 3.42 31.42
CA ILE A 272 -2.47 4.66 32.11
C ILE A 272 -2.99 5.74 31.15
N SER A 273 -2.47 5.78 29.92
CA SER A 273 -2.98 6.62 28.83
C SER A 273 -3.01 5.90 27.49
N GLY A 274 -3.84 6.37 26.56
CA GLY A 274 -3.90 5.82 25.20
C GLY A 274 -2.72 6.28 24.34
N ALA A 275 -2.44 7.60 24.33
CA ALA A 275 -1.42 8.18 23.46
C ALA A 275 -0.03 8.28 24.12
N VAL A 276 0.15 9.19 25.09
CA VAL A 276 1.47 9.53 25.64
C VAL A 276 1.48 9.45 27.17
N MET A 277 2.50 8.81 27.73
CA MET A 277 2.80 8.80 29.16
C MET A 277 4.20 9.33 29.41
N ILE A 278 4.32 10.33 30.29
CA ILE A 278 5.58 10.92 30.71
C ILE A 278 5.70 10.78 32.22
N ASP A 279 6.63 9.97 32.71
CA ASP A 279 6.93 9.82 34.15
C ASP A 279 8.38 10.18 34.42
N VAL A 280 8.67 11.46 34.67
CA VAL A 280 10.04 11.96 34.83
C VAL A 280 10.41 12.30 36.27
N GLN A 281 9.45 12.36 37.21
CA GLN A 281 9.69 12.53 38.66
C GLN A 281 10.68 13.65 39.09
N THR A 282 10.96 14.61 38.21
CA THR A 282 11.87 15.75 38.41
C THR A 282 11.35 16.98 37.64
N THR A 283 12.09 18.09 37.67
CA THR A 283 11.79 19.27 36.84
C THR A 283 12.20 19.04 35.39
N CYS A 284 11.27 19.28 34.46
CA CYS A 284 11.42 19.08 33.03
C CYS A 284 10.59 20.12 32.30
N SER A 285 11.05 20.63 31.16
CA SER A 285 10.20 21.43 30.27
C SER A 285 9.45 20.49 29.33
N ILE A 286 8.13 20.65 29.23
CA ILE A 286 7.26 19.79 28.43
C ILE A 286 6.33 20.66 27.59
N GLU A 287 6.31 20.44 26.28
CA GLU A 287 5.51 21.20 25.32
C GLU A 287 4.86 20.27 24.29
N PHE A 288 3.63 20.61 23.92
CA PHE A 288 2.83 19.98 22.89
C PHE A 288 2.29 21.09 21.99
N ILE A 289 2.65 21.07 20.71
CA ILE A 289 2.40 22.17 19.77
C ILE A 289 1.69 21.63 18.54
N GLN A 290 0.45 22.05 18.31
CA GLN A 290 -0.34 21.65 17.14
C GLN A 290 -0.55 20.13 17.04
N ASP A 291 -0.46 19.41 18.16
CA ASP A 291 -0.70 17.97 18.20
C ASP A 291 -2.20 17.66 18.17
N GLN A 292 -2.56 16.53 17.59
CA GLN A 292 -3.93 16.05 17.47
C GLN A 292 -4.08 14.73 18.18
N PHE A 293 -5.12 14.64 18.98
CA PHE A 293 -5.50 13.42 19.66
C PHE A 293 -6.92 13.05 19.25
N ALA A 294 -7.12 11.81 18.83
CA ALA A 294 -8.43 11.35 18.42
C ALA A 294 -8.70 9.90 18.83
N GLU A 295 -9.92 9.63 19.27
CA GLU A 295 -10.39 8.28 19.61
C GLU A 295 -9.46 7.48 20.56
N ASN A 296 -8.62 8.15 21.37
CA ASN A 296 -7.67 7.47 22.25
C ASN A 296 -8.37 7.02 23.54
N ASN A 297 -7.90 5.91 24.11
CA ASN A 297 -8.45 5.36 25.33
C ASN A 297 -7.36 4.79 26.24
N GLY A 298 -7.30 5.29 27.47
CA GLY A 298 -6.45 4.81 28.54
C GLY A 298 -7.19 4.81 29.88
N SER A 299 -6.64 4.13 30.87
CA SER A 299 -7.33 3.87 32.15
C SER A 299 -7.47 5.10 33.04
N LYS A 300 -6.57 6.09 32.93
CA LYS A 300 -6.62 7.35 33.69
C LYS A 300 -6.77 8.59 32.82
N ALA A 301 -6.09 8.63 31.67
CA ALA A 301 -6.22 9.71 30.69
C ALA A 301 -6.40 9.11 29.29
N SER A 302 -7.23 9.71 28.44
CA SER A 302 -7.32 9.23 27.06
C SER A 302 -6.05 9.55 26.27
N ASP A 303 -5.57 10.80 26.34
CA ASP A 303 -4.48 11.25 25.48
C ASP A 303 -3.15 11.27 26.21
N VAL A 304 -2.96 12.23 27.13
CA VAL A 304 -1.66 12.44 27.78
C VAL A 304 -1.76 12.28 29.28
N TRP A 305 -0.85 11.51 29.87
CA TRP A 305 -0.64 11.45 31.31
C TRP A 305 0.79 11.86 31.65
N ILE A 306 0.95 12.80 32.60
CA ILE A 306 2.26 13.34 32.98
C ILE A 306 2.43 13.27 34.49
N GLN A 307 3.54 12.71 34.98
CA GLN A 307 3.98 12.82 36.37
C GLN A 307 5.35 13.53 36.45
N SER A 308 5.39 14.63 37.21
CA SER A 308 6.57 15.49 37.31
C SER A 308 6.68 16.21 38.66
N LYS A 309 7.79 16.92 38.88
CA LYS A 309 7.94 17.87 40.01
C LYS A 309 7.77 19.34 39.60
N ILE A 310 7.34 19.58 38.37
CA ILE A 310 7.09 20.91 37.81
C ILE A 310 5.96 21.57 38.60
N SER A 311 6.05 22.88 38.82
CA SER A 311 4.97 23.62 39.48
C SER A 311 3.72 23.68 38.59
N GLN A 312 2.53 23.77 39.19
CA GLN A 312 1.28 23.94 38.42
C GLN A 312 1.28 25.22 37.56
N SER A 313 2.05 26.25 37.95
CA SER A 313 2.21 27.46 37.15
C SER A 313 3.01 27.26 35.87
N GLU A 314 3.84 26.21 35.78
CA GLU A 314 4.72 25.94 34.64
C GLU A 314 4.19 24.84 33.71
N LEU A 315 3.42 23.88 34.23
CA LEU A 315 2.72 22.85 33.45
C LEU A 315 1.21 23.10 33.49
N ASN A 316 0.71 23.87 32.53
CA ASN A 316 -0.67 24.33 32.43
C ASN A 316 -1.18 24.27 30.98
N ASN A 317 -2.35 24.87 30.70
CA ASN A 317 -2.97 24.86 29.37
C ASN A 317 -2.09 25.46 28.27
N ASN A 318 -1.17 26.38 28.59
CA ASN A 318 -0.29 27.02 27.60
C ASN A 318 0.68 26.02 26.97
N ASN A 319 1.06 24.96 27.71
CA ASN A 319 1.91 23.89 27.19
C ASN A 319 1.23 23.05 26.10
N PHE A 320 -0.08 23.24 25.87
CA PHE A 320 -0.88 22.50 24.91
C PHE A 320 -1.76 23.41 24.02
N ILE A 321 -1.53 24.73 24.02
CA ILE A 321 -2.53 25.73 23.59
C ILE A 321 -2.98 25.59 22.13
N THR A 322 -2.13 25.03 21.28
CA THR A 322 -2.42 24.80 19.86
C THR A 322 -2.82 23.36 19.56
N SER A 323 -2.71 22.46 20.54
CA SER A 323 -3.08 21.05 20.41
C SER A 323 -4.57 20.84 20.67
N LYS A 324 -5.14 19.81 20.06
CA LYS A 324 -6.59 19.56 20.06
C LYS A 324 -6.91 18.09 20.30
N SER A 325 -8.10 17.81 20.85
CA SER A 325 -8.53 16.42 21.09
C SER A 325 -10.01 16.16 20.87
N ASP A 326 -10.36 14.97 20.39
CA ASP A 326 -11.74 14.46 20.32
C ASP A 326 -12.00 13.18 21.15
N SER A 327 -11.08 12.79 22.03
CA SER A 327 -11.19 11.58 22.86
C SER A 327 -12.26 11.61 23.99
N PHE A 328 -12.63 10.45 24.55
CA PHE A 328 -13.80 10.30 25.42
C PHE A 328 -13.66 10.75 26.90
N ILE A 329 -12.46 10.70 27.49
CA ILE A 329 -12.16 10.90 28.93
C ILE A 329 -11.07 11.98 29.06
N PRO A 330 -10.96 12.73 30.19
CA PRO A 330 -10.14 13.94 30.30
C PRO A 330 -8.82 13.88 29.53
N HIS A 331 -8.70 14.81 28.59
CA HIS A 331 -7.75 14.77 27.50
C HIS A 331 -6.30 14.76 28.00
N ILE A 332 -6.00 15.47 29.08
CA ILE A 332 -4.69 15.44 29.73
C ILE A 332 -4.82 15.39 31.23
N THR A 333 -4.08 14.47 31.86
CA THR A 333 -3.93 14.39 33.32
C THR A 333 -2.49 14.68 33.71
N THR A 334 -2.30 15.58 34.66
CA THR A 334 -0.98 15.88 35.22
C THR A 334 -0.96 15.57 36.72
N VAL A 335 0.12 14.98 37.21
CA VAL A 335 0.38 14.69 38.62
C VAL A 335 1.65 15.42 39.03
N ASN A 336 1.46 16.56 39.69
CA ASN A 336 2.53 17.47 40.07
C ASN A 336 2.66 17.49 41.59
N GLN A 337 3.82 17.06 42.11
CA GLN A 337 4.08 16.99 43.56
C GLN A 337 2.99 16.22 44.35
N GLY A 338 2.37 15.22 43.72
CA GLY A 338 1.31 14.40 44.32
C GLY A 338 -0.10 14.99 44.18
N GLN A 339 -0.27 16.16 43.56
CA GLN A 339 -1.58 16.71 43.22
C GLN A 339 -1.92 16.43 41.77
N GLU A 340 -3.12 15.89 41.54
CA GLU A 340 -3.65 15.60 40.21
C GLU A 340 -4.45 16.79 39.68
N GLN A 341 -4.22 17.16 38.41
CA GLN A 341 -4.95 18.18 37.69
C GLN A 341 -5.36 17.66 36.31
N GLN A 342 -6.54 18.09 35.85
CA GLN A 342 -7.01 17.81 34.50
C GLN A 342 -6.90 19.06 33.62
N ILE A 343 -6.43 18.86 32.39
CA ILE A 343 -6.34 19.86 31.34
C ILE A 343 -7.17 19.35 30.17
N ASN A 344 -8.18 20.13 29.78
CA ASN A 344 -9.01 19.81 28.62
C ASN A 344 -8.50 20.59 27.41
N LEU A 345 -8.21 19.87 26.33
CA LEU A 345 -7.84 20.46 25.05
C LEU A 345 -9.06 21.02 24.33
N ILE A 346 -8.82 21.92 23.39
CA ILE A 346 -9.87 22.42 22.50
C ILE A 346 -10.37 21.24 21.66
N HIS A 347 -11.69 21.04 21.62
CA HIS A 347 -12.29 19.99 20.81
C HIS A 347 -12.10 20.26 19.31
N GLN A 348 -11.56 19.31 18.54
CA GLN A 348 -11.43 19.42 17.09
C GLN A 348 -12.45 18.54 16.38
N TYR A 349 -13.28 19.17 15.54
CA TYR A 349 -14.17 18.47 14.61
C TYR A 349 -13.38 18.00 13.38
N SER A 350 -12.42 17.09 13.57
CA SER A 350 -11.66 16.47 12.46
C SER A 350 -12.40 15.28 11.86
N ALA A 351 -13.26 14.68 12.66
CA ALA A 351 -14.20 13.65 12.29
C ALA A 351 -15.63 14.15 12.45
N ASN A 352 -16.50 13.77 11.53
CA ASN A 352 -17.94 13.89 11.69
C ASN A 352 -18.58 12.51 11.57
N TYR A 353 -19.59 12.27 12.38
CA TYR A 353 -20.38 11.05 12.34
C TYR A 353 -21.71 11.31 11.65
N VAL A 354 -22.17 10.36 10.85
CA VAL A 354 -23.47 10.40 10.17
C VAL A 354 -24.29 9.18 10.58
N SER A 355 -25.52 9.45 11.02
CA SER A 355 -26.54 8.44 11.30
C SER A 355 -27.93 9.00 11.07
N THR A 356 -28.77 8.15 10.48
CA THR A 356 -30.20 8.37 10.23
C THR A 356 -31.04 8.23 11.51
N GLN A 357 -30.47 7.76 12.62
CA GLN A 357 -31.16 7.70 13.90
C GLN A 357 -31.60 9.08 14.37
N THR A 358 -32.79 9.16 14.97
CA THR A 358 -33.32 10.41 15.53
C THR A 358 -32.58 10.74 16.83
N VAL A 359 -31.94 11.90 16.86
CA VAL A 359 -31.25 12.45 18.05
C VAL A 359 -31.78 13.86 18.32
N SER A 360 -31.75 14.28 19.59
CA SER A 360 -32.28 15.58 20.03
C SER A 360 -31.53 16.77 19.46
N GLU A 361 -30.21 16.62 19.25
CA GLU A 361 -29.33 17.62 18.68
C GLU A 361 -28.35 16.95 17.70
N ARG A 362 -27.82 17.72 16.73
CA ARG A 362 -26.86 17.21 15.72
C ARG A 362 -25.69 18.18 15.61
N ASN A 363 -24.56 17.82 16.21
CA ASN A 363 -23.34 18.62 16.17
C ASN A 363 -22.19 17.94 15.39
N GLY A 364 -22.39 16.68 14.98
CA GLY A 364 -21.41 15.89 14.24
C GLY A 364 -20.57 14.96 15.09
N SER A 365 -20.71 14.98 16.41
CA SER A 365 -20.08 14.01 17.31
C SER A 365 -20.70 12.61 17.15
N GLN A 366 -20.06 11.61 17.76
CA GLN A 366 -20.59 10.24 17.73
C GLN A 366 -21.95 10.12 18.45
N GLU A 367 -22.14 10.86 19.56
CA GLU A 367 -23.41 10.87 20.30
C GLU A 367 -24.51 11.67 19.56
N PHE A 368 -24.11 12.73 18.84
CA PHE A 368 -25.03 13.64 18.14
C PHE A 368 -24.66 13.76 16.66
N PRO A 369 -24.74 12.65 15.89
CA PRO A 369 -24.28 12.57 14.51
C PRO A 369 -25.14 13.44 13.58
N PHE A 370 -24.55 13.90 12.48
CA PHE A 370 -25.30 14.53 11.40
C PHE A 370 -26.27 13.53 10.75
N SER A 371 -27.37 14.03 10.19
CA SER A 371 -28.38 13.21 9.52
C SER A 371 -27.99 12.79 8.11
N ASN A 372 -27.05 13.49 7.48
CA ASN A 372 -26.65 13.28 6.09
C ASN A 372 -25.20 13.72 5.86
N LEU A 373 -24.61 13.18 4.80
CA LEU A 373 -23.23 13.42 4.39
C LEU A 373 -22.97 14.86 3.99
N THR A 374 -23.93 15.52 3.33
CA THR A 374 -23.77 16.89 2.84
C THR A 374 -23.55 17.87 4.02
N SER A 375 -24.32 17.74 5.09
CA SER A 375 -24.15 18.52 6.33
C SER A 375 -22.79 18.25 6.99
N ALA A 376 -22.39 16.98 7.09
CA ALA A 376 -21.10 16.59 7.66
C ALA A 376 -19.92 17.15 6.85
N ALA A 377 -19.94 17.03 5.52
CA ALA A 377 -18.89 17.56 4.64
C ALA A 377 -18.82 19.09 4.66
N SER A 378 -19.98 19.77 4.69
CA SER A 378 -20.03 21.24 4.76
C SER A 378 -19.44 21.76 6.06
N LYS A 379 -19.71 21.10 7.19
CA LYS A 379 -19.15 21.47 8.49
C LYS A 379 -17.63 21.33 8.49
N LEU A 380 -17.10 20.23 7.95
CA LEU A 380 -15.65 20.02 7.79
C LEU A 380 -15.03 21.05 6.85
N ASN A 381 -15.71 21.51 5.80
CA ASN A 381 -15.17 22.51 4.88
C ASN A 381 -15.04 23.91 5.50
N ASN A 382 -15.85 24.20 6.52
CA ASN A 382 -15.86 25.51 7.19
C ASN A 382 -14.93 25.60 8.41
N THR A 383 -14.16 24.55 8.72
CA THR A 383 -13.17 24.64 9.81
C THR A 383 -11.88 25.25 9.29
N LEU A 384 -11.33 26.24 10.02
CA LEU A 384 -10.00 26.85 9.79
C LEU A 384 -8.83 25.88 10.06
N ASP A 385 -9.10 24.57 10.07
CA ASP A 385 -8.09 23.56 10.33
C ASP A 385 -7.11 23.45 9.16
N SER A 386 -5.87 23.16 9.49
CA SER A 386 -4.76 23.09 8.54
C SER A 386 -5.04 22.11 7.37
N PRO A 387 -4.63 22.46 6.13
CA PRO A 387 -4.87 21.65 4.94
C PRO A 387 -4.09 20.33 4.92
N TYR A 388 -3.13 20.15 5.84
CA TYR A 388 -2.31 18.94 5.93
C TYR A 388 -3.05 17.74 6.55
N PHE A 389 -4.23 17.95 7.13
CA PHE A 389 -4.97 16.92 7.86
C PHE A 389 -6.09 16.29 7.03
N LYS A 390 -6.15 14.96 7.06
CA LYS A 390 -7.26 14.21 6.46
C LYS A 390 -8.49 14.34 7.34
N LYS A 391 -9.56 14.93 6.81
CA LYS A 391 -10.85 15.00 7.50
C LYS A 391 -11.64 13.73 7.21
N THR A 392 -12.38 13.25 8.19
CA THR A 392 -13.05 11.94 8.09
C THR A 392 -14.54 12.06 8.34
N ILE A 393 -15.35 11.34 7.57
CA ILE A 393 -16.77 11.15 7.86
C ILE A 393 -17.02 9.66 8.07
N TYR A 394 -17.51 9.31 9.25
CA TYR A 394 -17.90 7.95 9.63
C TYR A 394 -19.40 7.75 9.45
N ILE A 395 -19.78 6.67 8.77
CA ILE A 395 -21.19 6.28 8.64
C ILE A 395 -21.53 5.21 9.67
N MET A 396 -22.30 5.55 10.70
CA MET A 396 -22.56 4.64 11.81
C MET A 396 -23.62 3.57 11.51
N ASP A 397 -24.49 3.82 10.54
CA ASP A 397 -25.58 2.92 10.20
C ASP A 397 -25.12 1.80 9.27
N GLU A 398 -25.71 0.60 9.40
CA GLU A 398 -25.49 -0.51 8.46
C GLU A 398 -25.92 -0.18 7.02
N LYS A 399 -26.90 0.72 6.87
CA LYS A 399 -27.44 1.17 5.60
C LYS A 399 -27.48 2.69 5.55
N LEU A 400 -26.92 3.26 4.50
CA LEU A 400 -27.01 4.68 4.18
C LEU A 400 -27.89 4.86 2.94
N ASN A 401 -28.93 5.67 3.07
CA ASN A 401 -29.81 6.08 1.97
C ASN A 401 -29.68 7.59 1.77
N ASP A 402 -28.61 8.00 1.09
CA ASP A 402 -28.23 9.41 0.99
C ASP A 402 -27.41 9.66 -0.27
N TYR A 403 -27.27 10.93 -0.67
CA TYR A 403 -26.37 11.36 -1.73
C TYR A 403 -25.54 12.55 -1.27
N VAL A 404 -24.37 12.74 -1.88
CA VAL A 404 -23.46 13.82 -1.49
C VAL A 404 -22.93 14.58 -2.69
N ASN A 405 -22.96 15.91 -2.58
CA ASN A 405 -22.26 16.83 -3.47
C ASN A 405 -21.14 17.51 -2.67
N LEU A 406 -19.89 17.14 -2.96
CA LEU A 406 -18.70 17.59 -2.25
C LEU A 406 -18.07 18.85 -2.85
N GLY A 407 -18.45 19.25 -4.07
CA GLY A 407 -17.90 20.43 -4.72
C GLY A 407 -16.36 20.43 -4.75
N THR A 408 -15.75 21.56 -4.39
CA THR A 408 -14.29 21.68 -4.22
C THR A 408 -13.90 21.47 -2.76
N LEU A 409 -13.05 20.47 -2.53
CA LEU A 409 -12.39 20.21 -1.27
C LEU A 409 -11.04 20.94 -1.24
N SER A 410 -10.82 21.77 -0.22
CA SER A 410 -9.53 22.39 0.10
C SER A 410 -8.62 21.51 0.97
N TYR A 411 -9.08 20.31 1.30
CA TYR A 411 -8.46 19.33 2.18
C TYR A 411 -8.69 17.91 1.65
N SER A 412 -7.96 16.93 2.21
CA SER A 412 -8.21 15.52 1.90
C SER A 412 -9.37 14.97 2.73
N LEU A 413 -10.41 14.45 2.09
CA LEU A 413 -11.58 13.88 2.75
C LEU A 413 -11.59 12.36 2.64
N VAL A 414 -11.84 11.69 3.77
CA VAL A 414 -12.10 10.26 3.84
C VAL A 414 -13.57 10.05 4.22
N ILE A 415 -14.30 9.28 3.43
CA ILE A 415 -15.63 8.77 3.79
C ILE A 415 -15.46 7.26 4.01
N GLN A 416 -15.83 6.78 5.19
CA GLN A 416 -15.65 5.37 5.55
C GLN A 416 -16.82 4.78 6.35
N SER A 417 -16.98 3.46 6.28
CA SER A 417 -17.91 2.73 7.14
C SER A 417 -17.58 2.91 8.64
N GLY A 418 -18.62 2.84 9.47
CA GLY A 418 -18.57 3.10 10.91
C GLY A 418 -17.76 2.10 11.74
N LEU A 419 -17.82 2.26 13.06
CA LEU A 419 -16.92 1.59 14.02
C LEU A 419 -17.24 0.11 14.31
N SER A 420 -18.24 -0.50 13.67
CA SER A 420 -18.62 -1.90 13.94
C SER A 420 -17.65 -2.88 13.27
N TYR A 421 -17.36 -3.97 13.98
CA TYR A 421 -16.55 -5.09 13.51
C TYR A 421 -17.41 -6.36 13.48
N ASP A 422 -17.17 -7.24 12.52
CA ASP A 422 -17.75 -8.57 12.48
C ASP A 422 -17.05 -9.51 13.49
N ASP A 423 -17.57 -10.73 13.60
CA ASP A 423 -17.07 -11.76 14.53
C ASP A 423 -15.59 -12.16 14.27
N GLU A 424 -15.07 -11.83 13.08
CA GLU A 424 -13.67 -12.06 12.67
C GLU A 424 -12.78 -10.83 12.94
N GLY A 425 -13.31 -9.77 13.56
CA GLY A 425 -12.57 -8.54 13.84
C GLY A 425 -12.35 -7.66 12.61
N THR A 426 -13.06 -7.88 11.51
CA THR A 426 -13.01 -7.06 10.31
C THR A 426 -14.09 -5.98 10.38
N ARG A 427 -13.74 -4.72 10.05
CA ARG A 427 -14.72 -3.62 10.08
C ARG A 427 -15.85 -3.87 9.08
N CYS A 428 -17.09 -3.80 9.54
CA CYS A 428 -18.28 -3.99 8.73
C CYS A 428 -18.36 -2.98 7.58
N ARG A 429 -18.96 -3.40 6.46
CA ARG A 429 -19.22 -2.53 5.31
C ARG A 429 -20.61 -1.92 5.39
N VAL A 430 -20.71 -0.62 5.18
CA VAL A 430 -22.02 0.05 5.08
C VAL A 430 -22.61 -0.14 3.70
N THR A 431 -23.89 -0.48 3.63
CA THR A 431 -24.64 -0.54 2.37
C THR A 431 -25.09 0.87 1.97
N TRP A 432 -24.48 1.45 0.93
CA TRP A 432 -24.84 2.78 0.45
C TRP A 432 -25.76 2.72 -0.77
N THR A 433 -26.93 3.33 -0.63
CA THR A 433 -28.03 3.42 -1.61
C THR A 433 -28.57 4.84 -1.72
N THR A 434 -29.48 5.08 -2.67
CA THR A 434 -30.31 6.29 -2.68
C THR A 434 -31.68 5.98 -3.27
N ASN A 435 -32.77 6.40 -2.63
CA ASN A 435 -34.12 6.34 -3.22
C ASN A 435 -34.48 7.60 -4.02
N THR A 436 -33.64 8.64 -3.93
CA THR A 436 -33.89 9.95 -4.54
C THR A 436 -33.61 9.89 -6.05
N ASN A 437 -34.44 10.56 -6.85
CA ASN A 437 -34.25 10.67 -8.30
C ASN A 437 -33.09 11.62 -8.65
N ILE A 438 -31.86 11.15 -8.46
CA ILE A 438 -30.63 11.89 -8.74
C ILE A 438 -29.83 11.23 -9.85
N ALA A 439 -29.01 12.01 -10.53
CA ALA A 439 -28.09 11.51 -11.53
C ALA A 439 -26.93 10.74 -10.89
N GLN A 440 -26.34 11.26 -9.82
CA GLN A 440 -25.14 10.69 -9.21
C GLN A 440 -25.28 10.52 -7.69
N LEU A 441 -24.74 9.44 -7.12
CA LEU A 441 -24.71 9.23 -5.67
C LEU A 441 -23.67 10.13 -4.98
N ILE A 442 -22.51 10.28 -5.62
CA ILE A 442 -21.39 11.11 -5.16
C ILE A 442 -20.97 12.03 -6.31
N LEU A 443 -21.10 13.34 -6.11
CA LEU A 443 -20.60 14.38 -7.01
C LEU A 443 -19.39 15.07 -6.37
N PHE A 444 -18.27 15.11 -7.08
CA PHE A 444 -17.00 15.62 -6.59
C PHE A 444 -16.29 16.45 -7.66
N ASN A 445 -15.91 17.70 -7.38
CA ASN A 445 -15.35 18.59 -8.41
C ASN A 445 -13.84 18.71 -8.30
N LYS A 446 -13.29 18.93 -7.10
CA LYS A 446 -11.84 19.14 -6.91
C LYS A 446 -11.31 18.72 -5.55
N GLY A 447 -10.09 18.18 -5.50
CA GLY A 447 -9.34 17.87 -4.27
C GLY A 447 -8.92 16.40 -4.15
N ASP A 448 -8.77 15.92 -2.92
CA ASP A 448 -8.44 14.52 -2.61
C ASP A 448 -9.61 13.83 -1.89
N LEU A 449 -10.23 12.83 -2.52
CA LEU A 449 -11.32 12.04 -1.93
C LEU A 449 -10.90 10.58 -1.78
N THR A 450 -11.11 10.02 -0.59
CA THR A 450 -10.96 8.59 -0.33
C THR A 450 -12.28 7.99 0.15
N ILE A 451 -12.72 6.90 -0.47
CA ILE A 451 -13.92 6.14 -0.08
C ILE A 451 -13.49 4.75 0.34
N GLN A 452 -13.88 4.33 1.53
CA GLN A 452 -13.42 3.07 2.12
C GLN A 452 -14.55 2.20 2.66
N ARG A 453 -14.50 0.90 2.36
CA ARG A 453 -15.32 -0.14 3.01
C ARG A 453 -16.83 0.03 2.85
N PHE A 454 -17.29 0.41 1.66
CA PHE A 454 -18.72 0.46 1.35
C PHE A 454 -19.16 -0.70 0.46
N MET A 455 -20.41 -1.13 0.63
CA MET A 455 -21.13 -1.90 -0.37
C MET A 455 -22.13 -0.97 -1.07
N PHE A 456 -21.89 -0.64 -2.33
CA PHE A 456 -22.80 0.19 -3.11
C PHE A 456 -23.90 -0.68 -3.73
N ASN A 457 -25.14 -0.31 -3.47
CA ASN A 457 -26.32 -0.98 -4.01
C ASN A 457 -27.21 0.05 -4.72
N TYR A 458 -27.86 -0.39 -5.79
CA TYR A 458 -28.95 0.36 -6.40
C TYR A 458 -30.26 0.10 -5.69
N THR A 459 -31.18 1.05 -5.78
CA THR A 459 -32.58 0.80 -5.43
C THR A 459 -33.44 0.94 -6.68
N LEU A 460 -34.46 0.09 -6.75
CA LEU A 460 -35.50 0.18 -7.77
C LEU A 460 -36.68 0.91 -7.16
N VAL A 461 -36.91 2.14 -7.61
CA VAL A 461 -38.04 2.97 -7.17
C VAL A 461 -38.94 3.22 -8.36
N SER A 462 -40.17 2.72 -8.32
CA SER A 462 -41.16 2.87 -9.39
C SER A 462 -40.63 2.43 -10.77
N ASN A 463 -40.01 1.26 -10.85
CA ASN A 463 -39.36 0.70 -12.06
C ASN A 463 -38.18 1.50 -12.61
N ALA A 464 -37.66 2.48 -11.89
CA ALA A 464 -36.48 3.25 -12.28
C ALA A 464 -35.31 2.99 -11.31
N ILE A 465 -34.10 2.83 -11.87
CA ILE A 465 -32.87 2.60 -11.10
C ILE A 465 -32.41 3.92 -10.46
N ARG A 466 -31.93 3.86 -9.22
CA ARG A 466 -31.36 4.99 -8.47
C ARG A 466 -29.97 4.63 -7.93
N PRO A 467 -28.94 5.50 -8.11
CA PRO A 467 -28.95 6.74 -8.92
C PRO A 467 -29.16 6.46 -10.42
N THR A 468 -29.60 7.46 -11.18
CA THR A 468 -30.02 7.31 -12.58
C THR A 468 -28.89 7.29 -13.60
N GLN A 469 -27.69 7.78 -13.26
CA GLN A 469 -26.56 7.85 -14.20
C GLN A 469 -25.29 7.20 -13.66
N SER A 470 -24.77 7.64 -12.50
CA SER A 470 -23.50 7.13 -11.96
C SER A 470 -23.44 7.00 -10.45
N ILE A 471 -22.54 6.17 -9.91
CA ILE A 471 -22.31 6.13 -8.47
C ILE A 471 -21.43 7.32 -8.12
N ILE A 472 -20.27 7.45 -8.75
CA ILE A 472 -19.34 8.55 -8.50
C ILE A 472 -19.20 9.36 -9.79
N TYR A 473 -19.27 10.67 -9.68
CA TYR A 473 -18.98 11.59 -10.78
C TYR A 473 -17.98 12.65 -10.36
N LEU A 474 -16.89 12.72 -11.12
CA LEU A 474 -15.81 13.68 -10.96
C LEU A 474 -15.90 14.74 -12.04
N GLN A 475 -16.27 15.95 -11.64
CA GLN A 475 -16.40 17.11 -12.52
C GLN A 475 -15.11 17.93 -12.50
N GLY A 476 -14.17 17.65 -13.40
CA GLY A 476 -12.96 18.46 -13.60
C GLY A 476 -13.11 19.50 -14.71
N SER A 477 -12.16 20.45 -14.77
CA SER A 477 -12.00 21.39 -15.89
C SER A 477 -10.74 21.06 -16.70
N THR A 478 -10.74 21.41 -17.98
CA THR A 478 -9.59 21.25 -18.90
C THR A 478 -8.32 21.97 -18.44
N SER A 479 -8.43 22.89 -17.48
CA SER A 479 -7.36 23.78 -17.03
C SER A 479 -6.70 23.37 -15.70
N ASN A 480 -7.18 22.35 -14.97
CA ASN A 480 -6.61 21.96 -13.68
C ASN A 480 -6.82 20.47 -13.35
N TYR A 481 -5.77 19.67 -13.50
CA TYR A 481 -5.72 18.24 -13.18
C TYR A 481 -5.38 17.97 -11.71
N ASN A 482 -6.21 18.42 -10.76
CA ASN A 482 -5.90 18.29 -9.32
C ASN A 482 -6.91 17.43 -8.55
N ASN A 483 -7.43 16.39 -9.20
CA ASN A 483 -8.43 15.50 -8.60
C ASN A 483 -7.80 14.13 -8.36
N ASN A 484 -7.80 13.69 -7.10
CA ASN A 484 -7.40 12.33 -6.73
C ASN A 484 -8.59 11.61 -6.09
N LEU A 485 -8.92 10.43 -6.63
CA LEU A 485 -9.92 9.54 -6.05
C LEU A 485 -9.26 8.23 -5.66
N THR A 486 -9.39 7.87 -4.38
CA THR A 486 -8.96 6.57 -3.88
C THR A 486 -10.18 5.76 -3.42
N ILE A 487 -10.36 4.55 -3.95
CA ILE A 487 -11.40 3.61 -3.52
C ILE A 487 -10.71 2.39 -2.89
N ILE A 488 -11.09 2.05 -1.66
CA ILE A 488 -10.44 0.98 -0.87
C ILE A 488 -11.49 0.01 -0.35
N SER A 489 -11.32 -1.29 -0.63
CA SER A 489 -12.13 -2.37 -0.02
C SER A 489 -13.66 -2.22 -0.21
N CYS A 490 -14.11 -1.69 -1.35
CA CYS A 490 -15.54 -1.49 -1.66
C CYS A 490 -16.13 -2.60 -2.54
N ILE A 491 -17.41 -2.92 -2.34
CA ILE A 491 -18.19 -3.90 -3.11
C ILE A 491 -19.26 -3.15 -3.92
N PHE A 492 -19.53 -3.58 -5.16
CA PHE A 492 -20.55 -2.96 -6.02
C PHE A 492 -21.53 -4.02 -6.48
N THR A 493 -22.80 -3.90 -6.09
CA THR A 493 -23.85 -4.88 -6.44
C THR A 493 -24.97 -4.24 -7.25
N GLY A 494 -25.57 -5.02 -8.17
CA GLY A 494 -26.78 -4.63 -8.91
C GLY A 494 -26.57 -3.76 -10.16
N LEU A 495 -25.35 -3.70 -10.70
CA LEU A 495 -25.08 -3.01 -11.96
C LEU A 495 -25.81 -3.72 -13.14
N GLY A 496 -26.83 -3.11 -13.74
CA GLY A 496 -27.46 -3.64 -14.97
C GLY A 496 -28.69 -4.53 -14.78
N MET A 497 -29.66 -4.10 -13.97
CA MET A 497 -31.00 -4.70 -14.03
C MET A 497 -31.67 -4.40 -15.38
N THR A 498 -32.23 -5.44 -16.00
CA THR A 498 -32.87 -5.46 -17.32
C THR A 498 -33.76 -4.25 -17.62
N GLY A 499 -33.44 -3.52 -18.70
CA GLY A 499 -34.32 -2.53 -19.33
C GLY A 499 -33.99 -1.06 -19.07
N ASN A 500 -33.16 -0.72 -18.07
CA ASN A 500 -32.77 0.67 -17.80
C ASN A 500 -31.24 0.82 -17.83
N VAL A 501 -30.74 1.77 -18.62
CA VAL A 501 -29.29 2.01 -18.80
C VAL A 501 -28.75 2.72 -17.56
N PHE A 502 -27.89 2.03 -16.81
CA PHE A 502 -27.01 2.67 -15.85
C PHE A 502 -25.73 3.10 -16.57
N ASN A 503 -25.41 4.39 -16.58
CA ASN A 503 -24.43 4.94 -17.52
C ASN A 503 -22.98 4.69 -17.09
N TYR A 504 -22.61 4.93 -15.83
CA TYR A 504 -21.19 4.87 -15.42
C TYR A 504 -20.99 4.47 -13.96
N PHE A 505 -20.01 3.61 -13.68
CA PHE A 505 -19.62 3.30 -12.30
C PHE A 505 -18.95 4.52 -11.62
N VAL A 506 -17.80 4.92 -12.16
CA VAL A 506 -17.13 6.19 -11.89
C VAL A 506 -17.09 6.94 -13.21
N ASN A 507 -17.71 8.11 -13.28
CA ASN A 507 -17.62 8.98 -14.44
C ASN A 507 -16.62 10.11 -14.12
N THR A 508 -15.51 10.19 -14.84
CA THR A 508 -14.49 11.21 -14.60
C THR A 508 -14.31 12.09 -15.82
N VAL A 509 -14.35 13.41 -15.60
CA VAL A 509 -13.93 14.42 -16.57
C VAL A 509 -12.66 15.04 -16.01
N TYR A 510 -11.48 14.63 -16.52
CA TYR A 510 -10.13 15.09 -16.09
C TYR A 510 -9.70 14.72 -14.65
N ILE A 511 -9.20 13.49 -14.45
CA ILE A 511 -8.61 13.05 -13.17
C ILE A 511 -7.08 12.97 -13.26
N LYS A 512 -6.37 13.29 -12.18
CA LYS A 512 -4.91 13.09 -12.09
C LYS A 512 -4.63 11.64 -11.74
N ASP A 513 -5.12 11.21 -10.58
CA ASP A 513 -4.93 9.86 -10.08
C ASP A 513 -6.27 9.20 -9.70
N LEU A 514 -6.57 8.06 -10.34
CA LEU A 514 -7.57 7.11 -9.89
C LEU A 514 -6.85 5.93 -9.25
N ILE A 515 -6.96 5.78 -7.94
CA ILE A 515 -6.31 4.70 -7.20
C ILE A 515 -7.38 3.74 -6.69
N LEU A 516 -7.35 2.50 -7.18
CA LEU A 516 -8.18 1.42 -6.67
C LEU A 516 -7.27 0.51 -5.84
N LYS A 517 -7.64 0.29 -4.57
CA LYS A 517 -6.90 -0.60 -3.67
C LYS A 517 -7.77 -1.79 -3.25
N ASP A 518 -7.12 -2.95 -3.24
CA ASP A 518 -7.61 -4.25 -2.77
C ASP A 518 -8.43 -5.02 -3.82
N GLN A 519 -9.75 -4.81 -3.90
CA GLN A 519 -10.63 -5.68 -4.67
C GLN A 519 -11.92 -4.97 -5.10
N ILE A 520 -12.27 -5.11 -6.37
CA ILE A 520 -13.62 -4.82 -6.90
C ILE A 520 -14.26 -6.15 -7.25
N GLN A 521 -15.40 -6.45 -6.63
CA GLN A 521 -16.10 -7.70 -6.82
C GLN A 521 -17.58 -7.46 -7.13
N GLY A 522 -18.06 -8.03 -8.23
CA GLY A 522 -19.49 -8.22 -8.47
C GLY A 522 -20.03 -9.39 -7.64
N LYS A 523 -21.33 -9.35 -7.32
CA LYS A 523 -21.97 -10.42 -6.56
C LYS A 523 -22.09 -11.67 -7.43
N SER A 524 -21.53 -12.79 -6.97
CA SER A 524 -21.59 -14.07 -7.68
C SER A 524 -23.05 -14.46 -7.98
N GLY A 525 -23.32 -14.91 -9.21
CA GLY A 525 -24.66 -15.26 -9.67
C GLY A 525 -25.57 -14.09 -10.05
N ILE A 526 -25.13 -12.84 -9.87
CA ILE A 526 -25.84 -11.64 -10.34
C ILE A 526 -24.99 -10.96 -11.41
N ASN A 527 -25.61 -10.65 -12.57
CA ASN A 527 -24.94 -9.99 -13.69
C ASN A 527 -24.58 -8.54 -13.35
N THR A 528 -23.49 -8.32 -12.62
CA THR A 528 -22.93 -6.98 -12.40
C THR A 528 -22.27 -6.48 -13.69
N THR A 529 -22.88 -5.54 -14.40
CA THR A 529 -22.44 -5.04 -15.71
C THR A 529 -21.86 -3.63 -15.66
N MET A 530 -20.57 -3.48 -15.96
CA MET A 530 -19.89 -2.20 -16.19
C MET A 530 -20.00 -1.85 -17.68
N CYS A 531 -20.69 -0.77 -18.04
CA CYS A 531 -20.86 -0.37 -19.44
C CYS A 531 -20.18 0.98 -19.71
N ARG A 532 -19.76 1.20 -20.96
CA ARG A 532 -19.32 2.49 -21.48
C ARG A 532 -20.05 2.79 -22.79
N SER A 533 -20.72 3.94 -22.87
CA SER A 533 -21.44 4.37 -24.08
C SER A 533 -20.53 5.06 -25.11
N ILE A 534 -21.01 5.08 -26.35
CA ILE A 534 -20.36 5.59 -27.57
C ILE A 534 -19.97 7.07 -27.42
N GLY A 535 -18.73 7.46 -27.74
CA GLY A 535 -18.38 8.89 -27.92
C GLY A 535 -16.92 9.29 -27.69
N ASP A 536 -16.12 8.47 -27.01
CA ASP A 536 -14.71 8.78 -26.75
C ASP A 536 -13.86 7.56 -27.17
N ALA A 537 -12.95 7.72 -28.12
CA ALA A 537 -12.13 6.61 -28.59
C ALA A 537 -11.03 6.20 -27.58
N ASN A 538 -10.72 7.05 -26.60
CA ASN A 538 -9.55 6.91 -25.74
C ASN A 538 -9.87 6.57 -24.27
N GLY A 539 -11.09 6.78 -23.81
CA GLY A 539 -11.47 6.41 -22.44
C GLY A 539 -11.56 4.89 -22.21
N ALA A 540 -11.29 4.48 -20.97
CA ALA A 540 -11.39 3.10 -20.49
C ALA A 540 -12.36 2.99 -19.30
N ILE A 541 -12.87 1.78 -19.03
CA ILE A 541 -13.65 1.51 -17.80
C ILE A 541 -12.73 1.54 -16.57
N LEU A 542 -11.49 1.06 -16.72
CA LEU A 542 -10.48 1.01 -15.66
C LEU A 542 -9.14 1.53 -16.18
N ILE A 543 -8.47 2.40 -15.42
CA ILE A 543 -7.11 2.88 -15.71
C ILE A 543 -6.24 2.70 -14.46
N LEU A 544 -5.10 2.02 -14.59
CA LEU A 544 -4.02 2.02 -13.60
C LEU A 544 -2.85 2.86 -14.15
N ASN A 545 -2.63 4.04 -13.57
CA ASN A 545 -1.57 4.96 -13.95
C ASN A 545 -0.16 4.38 -13.66
N PRO A 546 0.92 4.93 -14.26
CA PRO A 546 2.31 4.53 -14.01
C PRO A 546 2.70 4.46 -12.54
N ASP A 547 2.19 5.39 -11.73
CA ASP A 547 2.51 5.53 -10.30
C ASP A 547 1.64 4.67 -9.36
N SER A 548 0.75 3.82 -9.92
CA SER A 548 -0.10 2.95 -9.10
C SER A 548 0.76 1.97 -8.30
N MET A 549 0.62 1.97 -6.97
CA MET A 549 1.42 1.15 -6.05
C MET A 549 0.71 -0.12 -5.55
N ALA A 550 -0.63 -0.14 -5.59
CA ALA A 550 -1.43 -1.20 -4.99
C ALA A 550 -1.94 -2.17 -6.06
N ASN A 551 -1.78 -3.46 -5.82
CA ASN A 551 -2.36 -4.51 -6.67
C ASN A 551 -3.88 -4.34 -6.76
N THR A 552 -4.44 -4.59 -7.94
CA THR A 552 -5.88 -4.46 -8.21
C THR A 552 -6.46 -5.79 -8.66
N THR A 553 -7.51 -6.24 -7.99
CA THR A 553 -8.28 -7.43 -8.39
C THR A 553 -9.69 -7.05 -8.83
N LEU A 554 -10.10 -7.52 -10.01
CA LEU A 554 -11.46 -7.37 -10.52
C LEU A 554 -12.08 -8.74 -10.81
N LYS A 555 -13.24 -9.02 -10.19
CA LYS A 555 -13.88 -10.34 -10.25
C LYS A 555 -15.40 -10.30 -10.46
N ASN A 556 -15.95 -11.25 -11.23
CA ASN A 556 -17.40 -11.47 -11.40
C ASN A 556 -18.15 -10.27 -12.00
N VAL A 557 -17.69 -9.75 -13.14
CA VAL A 557 -18.34 -8.61 -13.80
C VAL A 557 -18.52 -8.83 -15.30
N ASN A 558 -19.58 -8.28 -15.87
CA ASN A 558 -19.69 -8.11 -17.32
C ASN A 558 -19.14 -6.73 -17.65
N MET A 559 -18.22 -6.61 -18.60
CA MET A 559 -17.82 -5.32 -19.15
C MET A 559 -18.39 -5.15 -20.54
N LYS A 560 -19.13 -4.07 -20.80
CA LYS A 560 -19.69 -3.76 -22.11
C LYS A 560 -19.09 -2.47 -22.67
N VAL A 561 -18.44 -2.55 -23.83
CA VAL A 561 -17.86 -1.40 -24.52
C VAL A 561 -18.21 -1.49 -25.99
N ASP A 562 -19.00 -0.53 -26.50
CA ASP A 562 -19.39 -0.51 -27.91
C ASP A 562 -18.20 -0.14 -28.82
N SER A 563 -17.27 0.72 -28.34
CA SER A 563 -15.96 1.01 -28.95
C SER A 563 -14.99 1.66 -27.93
N GLY A 564 -13.67 1.51 -28.12
CA GLY A 564 -12.63 2.10 -27.27
C GLY A 564 -11.90 1.09 -26.38
N LEU A 565 -11.71 1.40 -25.09
CA LEU A 565 -10.91 0.57 -24.17
C LEU A 565 -11.78 -0.01 -23.04
N PHE A 566 -11.56 -1.29 -22.70
CA PHE A 566 -12.04 -1.87 -21.45
C PHE A 566 -11.16 -1.41 -20.29
N ILE A 567 -9.85 -1.60 -20.43
CA ILE A 567 -8.87 -1.40 -19.34
C ILE A 567 -7.59 -0.80 -19.93
N VAL A 568 -6.96 0.11 -19.21
CA VAL A 568 -5.58 0.58 -19.43
C VAL A 568 -4.76 0.28 -18.19
N HIS A 569 -3.68 -0.48 -18.34
CA HIS A 569 -2.73 -0.75 -17.26
C HIS A 569 -1.36 -0.19 -17.63
N GLN A 570 -0.89 0.85 -16.96
CA GLN A 570 0.41 1.50 -17.21
C GLN A 570 1.38 1.36 -16.03
N SER A 571 0.95 0.72 -14.94
CA SER A 571 1.71 0.67 -13.70
C SER A 571 3.02 -0.11 -13.83
N GLN A 572 4.07 0.45 -13.22
CA GLN A 572 5.37 -0.20 -13.09
C GLN A 572 5.52 -1.01 -11.79
N LYS A 573 4.54 -0.95 -10.88
CA LYS A 573 4.65 -1.51 -9.52
C LYS A 573 3.45 -2.34 -9.09
N ALA A 574 2.24 -1.95 -9.49
CA ALA A 574 1.00 -2.66 -9.19
C ALA A 574 0.69 -3.77 -10.21
N GLN A 575 0.35 -4.94 -9.71
CA GLN A 575 -0.17 -6.07 -10.50
C GLN A 575 -1.68 -5.93 -10.74
N LEU A 576 -2.18 -6.56 -11.80
CA LEU A 576 -3.59 -6.56 -12.17
C LEU A 576 -4.12 -8.00 -12.30
N PHE A 577 -5.16 -8.32 -11.53
CA PHE A 577 -5.82 -9.62 -11.54
C PHE A 577 -7.25 -9.47 -12.06
N LEU A 578 -7.56 -10.11 -13.18
CA LEU A 578 -8.88 -10.11 -13.83
C LEU A 578 -9.43 -11.54 -13.78
N SER A 579 -10.60 -11.73 -13.17
CA SER A 579 -11.17 -13.08 -13.03
C SER A 579 -12.67 -13.14 -13.24
N GLN A 580 -13.17 -14.12 -13.99
CA GLN A 580 -14.62 -14.30 -14.20
C GLN A 580 -15.26 -13.02 -14.78
N ILE A 581 -14.61 -12.43 -15.78
CA ILE A 581 -15.09 -11.23 -16.47
C ILE A 581 -15.64 -11.61 -17.84
N ASN A 582 -16.83 -11.12 -18.19
CA ASN A 582 -17.37 -11.22 -19.54
C ASN A 582 -17.19 -9.89 -20.27
N PHE A 583 -16.18 -9.80 -21.14
CA PHE A 583 -15.93 -8.65 -22.00
C PHE A 583 -16.83 -8.73 -23.24
N ILE A 584 -17.73 -7.76 -23.40
CA ILE A 584 -18.78 -7.71 -24.42
C ILE A 584 -18.59 -6.45 -25.28
N GLY A 585 -18.39 -6.62 -26.58
CA GLY A 585 -18.26 -5.53 -27.54
C GLY A 585 -16.84 -5.33 -28.06
N ALA A 586 -16.57 -4.16 -28.64
CA ALA A 586 -15.35 -3.85 -29.39
C ALA A 586 -14.27 -3.11 -28.58
N GLY A 587 -14.22 -3.34 -27.27
CA GLY A 587 -13.22 -2.74 -26.40
C GLY A 587 -11.87 -3.48 -26.41
N THR A 588 -10.80 -2.77 -26.06
CA THR A 588 -9.45 -3.34 -25.85
C THR A 588 -9.03 -3.32 -24.38
N VAL A 589 -8.45 -4.42 -23.90
CA VAL A 589 -7.64 -4.47 -22.67
C VAL A 589 -6.21 -4.10 -23.05
N LYS A 590 -5.81 -2.86 -22.77
CA LYS A 590 -4.51 -2.27 -23.12
C LYS A 590 -3.55 -2.35 -21.94
N LEU A 591 -2.43 -3.05 -22.11
CA LEU A 591 -1.46 -3.35 -21.05
C LEU A 591 -0.08 -2.79 -21.44
N GLU A 592 0.31 -1.70 -20.80
CA GLU A 592 1.53 -0.90 -21.07
C GLU A 592 2.50 -0.86 -19.87
N GLY A 593 2.18 -1.53 -18.76
CA GLY A 593 3.04 -1.64 -17.59
C GLY A 593 4.17 -2.66 -17.74
N GLN A 594 4.94 -2.88 -16.67
CA GLN A 594 6.00 -3.91 -16.60
C GLN A 594 5.72 -5.02 -15.56
N THR A 595 4.58 -4.96 -14.90
CA THR A 595 4.20 -5.91 -13.85
C THR A 595 3.34 -7.07 -14.38
N LEU A 596 3.08 -8.04 -13.52
CA LEU A 596 2.20 -9.17 -13.79
C LEU A 596 0.75 -8.70 -14.03
N VAL A 597 0.18 -9.19 -15.13
CA VAL A 597 -1.25 -9.12 -15.44
C VAL A 597 -1.76 -10.54 -15.61
N GLN A 598 -2.73 -10.94 -14.78
CA GLN A 598 -3.34 -12.26 -14.82
C GLN A 598 -4.81 -12.14 -15.25
N ILE A 599 -5.20 -12.88 -16.29
CA ILE A 599 -6.56 -12.92 -16.85
C ILE A 599 -7.06 -14.35 -16.78
N ASN A 600 -7.99 -14.63 -15.86
CA ASN A 600 -8.40 -15.98 -15.52
C ASN A 600 -9.91 -16.18 -15.67
N SER A 601 -10.32 -17.23 -16.40
CA SER A 601 -11.73 -17.61 -16.52
C SER A 601 -12.61 -16.49 -17.10
N CYS A 602 -12.07 -15.69 -18.02
CA CYS A 602 -12.77 -14.58 -18.66
C CYS A 602 -13.31 -14.98 -20.04
N SER A 603 -14.34 -14.29 -20.52
CA SER A 603 -14.87 -14.44 -21.88
C SER A 603 -14.77 -13.12 -22.66
N PHE A 604 -14.54 -13.21 -23.97
CA PHE A 604 -14.50 -12.08 -24.89
C PHE A 604 -15.46 -12.35 -26.05
N THR A 605 -16.57 -11.63 -26.07
CA THR A 605 -17.68 -11.77 -27.02
C THR A 605 -17.90 -10.46 -27.76
N ILE A 606 -17.95 -10.50 -29.09
CA ILE A 606 -18.33 -9.35 -29.91
C ILE A 606 -19.74 -9.61 -30.47
N PRO A 607 -20.75 -8.79 -30.14
CA PRO A 607 -22.08 -8.91 -30.70
C PRO A 607 -22.10 -8.76 -32.24
N ASP A 608 -23.04 -9.43 -32.90
CA ASP A 608 -23.23 -9.34 -34.34
C ASP A 608 -23.39 -7.88 -34.81
N GLY A 609 -22.75 -7.54 -35.94
CA GLY A 609 -22.80 -6.20 -36.53
C GLY A 609 -21.77 -5.21 -35.96
N ILE A 610 -21.01 -5.60 -34.93
CA ILE A 610 -19.90 -4.81 -34.39
C ILE A 610 -18.57 -5.39 -34.92
N SER A 611 -17.70 -4.54 -35.46
CA SER A 611 -16.34 -4.91 -35.86
C SER A 611 -15.30 -4.14 -35.05
N THR A 612 -14.25 -4.81 -34.61
CA THR A 612 -13.07 -4.18 -33.99
C THR A 612 -12.01 -3.82 -35.04
N ILE A 613 -11.29 -2.73 -34.80
CA ILE A 613 -10.05 -2.38 -35.53
C ILE A 613 -8.79 -2.58 -34.66
N SER A 614 -8.99 -2.85 -33.38
CA SER A 614 -7.95 -3.05 -32.36
C SER A 614 -8.05 -4.45 -31.78
N SER A 615 -6.95 -4.95 -31.21
CA SER A 615 -6.95 -6.24 -30.52
C SER A 615 -7.80 -6.21 -29.25
N LEU A 616 -8.39 -7.36 -28.89
CA LEU A 616 -9.14 -7.49 -27.63
C LEU A 616 -8.21 -7.39 -26.43
N ILE A 617 -7.00 -7.93 -26.56
CA ILE A 617 -5.89 -7.73 -25.62
C ILE A 617 -4.70 -7.17 -26.40
N GLN A 618 -4.18 -6.04 -25.95
CA GLN A 618 -2.97 -5.41 -26.49
C GLN A 618 -1.94 -5.25 -25.37
N ALA A 619 -0.89 -6.06 -25.38
CA ALA A 619 0.18 -6.00 -24.40
C ALA A 619 1.46 -5.42 -25.01
N THR A 620 2.05 -4.41 -24.37
CA THR A 620 3.27 -3.76 -24.84
C THR A 620 4.47 -3.95 -23.94
N GLY A 621 4.35 -4.27 -22.64
CA GLY A 621 5.51 -4.47 -21.75
C GLY A 621 5.36 -5.41 -20.55
N ASN A 622 4.16 -5.97 -20.32
CA ASN A 622 3.84 -6.72 -19.10
C ASN A 622 4.32 -8.18 -19.11
N HIS A 623 4.36 -8.80 -17.92
CA HIS A 623 4.27 -10.26 -17.78
C HIS A 623 2.79 -10.64 -17.89
N LEU A 624 2.41 -11.40 -18.92
CA LEU A 624 1.01 -11.70 -19.23
C LEU A 624 0.68 -13.17 -18.99
N GLU A 625 -0.27 -13.45 -18.11
CA GLU A 625 -0.83 -14.78 -17.89
C GLU A 625 -2.31 -14.80 -18.25
N ILE A 626 -2.70 -15.66 -19.18
CA ILE A 626 -4.09 -15.91 -19.59
C ILE A 626 -4.41 -17.37 -19.29
N ASN A 627 -5.43 -17.63 -18.48
CA ASN A 627 -5.82 -18.98 -18.10
C ASN A 627 -7.34 -19.19 -18.22
N SER A 628 -7.76 -20.33 -18.74
CA SER A 628 -9.18 -20.76 -18.73
C SER A 628 -10.13 -19.79 -19.44
N CYS A 629 -9.64 -19.00 -20.41
CA CYS A 629 -10.40 -17.95 -21.07
C CYS A 629 -11.12 -18.44 -22.35
N LYS A 630 -12.09 -17.66 -22.83
CA LYS A 630 -12.81 -17.91 -24.09
C LYS A 630 -12.82 -16.66 -24.97
N PHE A 631 -12.51 -16.82 -26.26
CA PHE A 631 -12.56 -15.76 -27.27
C PHE A 631 -13.44 -16.19 -28.44
N GLY A 632 -14.46 -15.39 -28.75
CA GLY A 632 -15.44 -15.67 -29.82
C GLY A 632 -16.57 -16.62 -29.38
N ASP A 633 -17.60 -16.70 -30.22
CA ASP A 633 -18.84 -17.47 -29.96
C ASP A 633 -19.31 -18.28 -31.19
N ILE A 634 -20.51 -18.86 -31.11
CA ILE A 634 -21.08 -19.79 -32.10
C ILE A 634 -21.30 -19.18 -33.51
N PRO A 635 -21.65 -17.88 -33.69
CA PRO A 635 -21.56 -17.25 -35.01
C PRO A 635 -20.13 -16.79 -35.33
N LYS A 636 -19.82 -16.72 -36.62
CA LYS A 636 -18.50 -16.27 -37.11
C LYS A 636 -18.23 -14.83 -36.66
N THR A 637 -17.26 -14.64 -35.77
CA THR A 637 -16.94 -13.35 -35.15
C THR A 637 -15.87 -12.62 -35.97
N LYS A 638 -16.21 -11.49 -36.60
CA LYS A 638 -15.26 -10.68 -37.38
C LYS A 638 -14.56 -9.65 -36.48
N ILE A 639 -13.30 -9.93 -36.14
CA ILE A 639 -12.52 -9.09 -35.22
C ILE A 639 -11.62 -8.06 -35.94
N GLY A 640 -11.38 -8.16 -37.25
CA GLY A 640 -10.65 -7.13 -38.03
C GLY A 640 -9.17 -6.88 -37.64
N ALA A 641 -8.72 -7.41 -36.51
CA ALA A 641 -7.39 -7.32 -35.91
C ALA A 641 -7.11 -8.64 -35.16
N PRO A 642 -5.89 -8.90 -34.66
CA PRO A 642 -5.63 -10.05 -33.81
C PRO A 642 -6.46 -9.99 -32.52
N ALA A 643 -6.96 -11.12 -32.00
CA ALA A 643 -7.62 -11.15 -30.70
C ALA A 643 -6.63 -10.79 -29.58
N ILE A 644 -5.40 -11.29 -29.68
CA ILE A 644 -4.31 -10.97 -28.77
C ILE A 644 -3.14 -10.44 -29.60
N TYR A 645 -2.63 -9.28 -29.22
CA TYR A 645 -1.38 -8.75 -29.71
C TYR A 645 -0.40 -8.53 -28.55
N ALA A 646 0.83 -9.03 -28.70
CA ALA A 646 1.92 -8.75 -27.77
C ALA A 646 3.11 -8.12 -28.50
N SER A 647 3.63 -7.03 -27.94
CA SER A 647 4.86 -6.38 -28.43
C SER A 647 6.11 -7.12 -27.97
N ALA A 648 7.22 -6.81 -28.63
CA ALA A 648 8.55 -7.35 -28.34
C ALA A 648 9.07 -7.05 -26.93
N GLN A 649 8.49 -6.09 -26.18
CA GLN A 649 8.91 -5.83 -24.80
C GLN A 649 8.25 -6.80 -23.79
N CYS A 650 7.26 -7.60 -24.21
CA CYS A 650 6.63 -8.62 -23.37
C CYS A 650 7.53 -9.86 -23.28
N LYS A 651 8.29 -10.00 -22.19
CA LYS A 651 9.28 -11.09 -22.03
C LYS A 651 8.69 -12.42 -21.58
N ASN A 652 7.58 -12.40 -20.85
CA ASN A 652 6.96 -13.59 -20.28
C ASN A 652 5.46 -13.60 -20.64
N ILE A 653 5.04 -14.59 -21.43
CA ILE A 653 3.65 -14.77 -21.83
C ILE A 653 3.27 -16.22 -21.62
N SER A 654 2.23 -16.46 -20.83
CA SER A 654 1.65 -17.79 -20.63
C SER A 654 0.17 -17.77 -20.99
N ILE A 655 -0.24 -18.63 -21.92
CA ILE A 655 -1.65 -18.82 -22.30
C ILE A 655 -1.99 -20.28 -22.05
N SER A 656 -2.95 -20.54 -21.18
CA SER A 656 -3.33 -21.88 -20.76
C SER A 656 -4.84 -22.11 -20.79
N GLN A 657 -5.27 -23.34 -21.11
CA GLN A 657 -6.67 -23.79 -21.05
C GLN A 657 -7.66 -22.84 -21.76
N THR A 658 -7.20 -22.16 -22.81
CA THR A 658 -7.94 -21.06 -23.44
C THR A 658 -8.50 -21.47 -24.79
N ASN A 659 -9.77 -21.13 -25.04
CA ASN A 659 -10.48 -21.47 -26.27
C ASN A 659 -10.62 -20.24 -27.19
N PHE A 660 -10.22 -20.40 -28.44
CA PHE A 660 -10.40 -19.44 -29.53
C PHE A 660 -11.32 -20.06 -30.58
N THR A 661 -12.53 -19.52 -30.75
CA THR A 661 -13.58 -20.16 -31.54
C THR A 661 -14.19 -19.21 -32.56
N ASN A 662 -14.25 -19.64 -33.83
CA ASN A 662 -14.91 -18.94 -34.94
C ASN A 662 -14.44 -17.48 -35.17
N LEU A 663 -13.19 -17.17 -34.81
CA LEU A 663 -12.62 -15.84 -34.97
C LEU A 663 -12.12 -15.61 -36.40
N GLN A 664 -12.43 -14.45 -36.96
CA GLN A 664 -11.93 -14.01 -38.25
C GLN A 664 -11.17 -12.68 -38.13
N SER A 665 -9.83 -12.73 -38.21
CA SER A 665 -9.02 -11.53 -38.43
C SER A 665 -9.09 -11.17 -39.92
N ASN A 666 -9.51 -9.95 -40.23
CA ASN A 666 -9.51 -9.44 -41.60
C ASN A 666 -8.69 -8.14 -41.63
N ILE A 667 -7.39 -8.27 -41.82
CA ILE A 667 -6.46 -7.15 -41.72
C ILE A 667 -6.32 -6.48 -43.08
N THR A 668 -6.92 -5.30 -43.19
CA THR A 668 -6.91 -4.46 -44.41
C THR A 668 -6.06 -3.19 -44.26
N SER A 669 -5.41 -2.98 -43.11
CA SER A 669 -4.57 -1.80 -42.84
C SER A 669 -3.10 -2.18 -42.64
N ASP A 670 -2.21 -1.28 -43.03
CA ASP A 670 -0.74 -1.41 -42.89
C ASP A 670 -0.27 -1.31 -41.42
N GLN A 671 -1.19 -1.11 -40.46
CA GLN A 671 -0.86 -0.98 -39.04
C GLN A 671 -0.32 -2.28 -38.44
N TRP A 672 -0.71 -3.42 -38.97
CA TRP A 672 -0.32 -4.73 -38.45
C TRP A 672 0.71 -5.35 -39.39
N LYS A 673 1.93 -5.61 -38.89
CA LYS A 673 3.01 -6.25 -39.67
C LYS A 673 2.82 -7.76 -39.86
N ALA A 674 1.83 -8.34 -39.19
CA ALA A 674 1.47 -9.75 -39.26
C ALA A 674 -0.01 -9.94 -38.95
N SER A 675 -0.56 -11.06 -39.38
CA SER A 675 -1.97 -11.37 -39.25
C SER A 675 -2.19 -12.79 -38.69
N GLY A 676 -3.23 -12.90 -37.87
CA GLY A 676 -3.61 -14.10 -37.13
C GLY A 676 -4.42 -13.78 -35.87
N ILE A 677 -4.97 -14.80 -35.21
CA ILE A 677 -5.78 -14.60 -33.99
C ILE A 677 -4.91 -14.19 -32.81
N VAL A 678 -3.71 -14.75 -32.70
CA VAL A 678 -2.70 -14.34 -31.72
C VAL A 678 -1.46 -13.91 -32.49
N VAL A 679 -1.05 -12.66 -32.33
CA VAL A 679 0.15 -12.11 -32.97
C VAL A 679 1.13 -11.66 -31.89
N MET A 680 2.38 -12.13 -31.99
CA MET A 680 3.43 -11.79 -31.04
C MET A 680 4.66 -11.28 -31.78
N GLN A 681 5.10 -10.09 -31.40
CA GLN A 681 6.42 -9.59 -31.77
C GLN A 681 7.44 -10.13 -30.78
N ILE A 682 8.55 -10.66 -31.30
CA ILE A 682 9.61 -11.28 -30.51
C ILE A 682 10.88 -10.43 -30.56
N ASP A 683 11.51 -10.24 -29.39
CA ASP A 683 12.87 -9.71 -29.21
C ASP A 683 13.81 -10.81 -28.65
N VAL A 684 14.95 -10.44 -28.07
CA VAL A 684 15.90 -11.36 -27.43
C VAL A 684 15.30 -12.03 -26.17
N ASN A 685 15.39 -13.37 -26.09
CA ASN A 685 15.05 -14.23 -24.95
C ASN A 685 13.61 -14.14 -24.39
N PRO A 686 12.55 -14.21 -25.21
CA PRO A 686 11.19 -14.34 -24.71
C PRO A 686 10.95 -15.76 -24.13
N ASN A 687 10.08 -15.83 -23.15
CA ASN A 687 9.51 -17.07 -22.62
C ASN A 687 8.00 -17.08 -22.89
N ILE A 688 7.59 -17.85 -23.90
CA ILE A 688 6.22 -17.90 -24.40
C ILE A 688 5.71 -19.34 -24.28
N THR A 689 4.65 -19.55 -23.51
CA THR A 689 4.07 -20.88 -23.31
C THR A 689 2.59 -20.91 -23.66
N PHE A 690 2.19 -21.88 -24.47
CA PHE A 690 0.81 -22.27 -24.73
C PHE A 690 0.58 -23.66 -24.13
N ASN A 691 -0.42 -23.82 -23.27
CA ASN A 691 -0.75 -25.10 -22.65
C ASN A 691 -2.25 -25.40 -22.75
N GLU A 692 -2.65 -26.54 -23.30
CA GLU A 692 -4.06 -26.96 -23.36
C GLU A 692 -5.01 -25.96 -24.07
N CYS A 693 -4.48 -25.17 -25.01
CA CYS A 693 -5.28 -24.20 -25.78
C CYS A 693 -6.00 -24.85 -26.96
N VAL A 694 -7.21 -24.40 -27.27
CA VAL A 694 -7.99 -24.88 -28.43
C VAL A 694 -8.23 -23.73 -29.40
N PHE A 695 -7.86 -23.93 -30.67
CA PHE A 695 -8.14 -23.02 -31.78
C PHE A 695 -9.07 -23.74 -32.77
N PHE A 696 -10.30 -23.24 -32.91
CA PHE A 696 -11.34 -23.85 -33.74
C PHE A 696 -11.92 -22.82 -34.73
N HIS A 697 -11.90 -23.13 -36.02
CA HIS A 697 -12.36 -22.24 -37.11
C HIS A 697 -11.71 -20.85 -37.13
N CYS A 698 -10.47 -20.72 -36.67
CA CYS A 698 -9.74 -19.46 -36.71
C CYS A 698 -9.28 -19.13 -38.14
N THR A 699 -9.76 -18.03 -38.70
CA THR A 699 -9.44 -17.63 -40.08
C THR A 699 -8.76 -16.28 -40.11
N ASP A 700 -7.66 -16.20 -40.84
CA ASP A 700 -7.00 -14.96 -41.16
C ASP A 700 -7.12 -14.65 -42.66
N GLN A 701 -7.59 -13.44 -42.96
CA GLN A 701 -7.66 -12.89 -44.32
C GLN A 701 -6.89 -11.57 -44.32
N THR A 702 -5.87 -11.48 -45.18
CA THR A 702 -5.10 -10.25 -45.36
C THR A 702 -4.84 -10.01 -46.85
N SER A 703 -4.90 -8.75 -47.27
CA SER A 703 -4.55 -8.30 -48.63
C SER A 703 -3.18 -7.61 -48.70
N VAL A 704 -2.50 -7.44 -47.56
CA VAL A 704 -1.34 -6.54 -47.42
C VAL A 704 -0.13 -7.17 -46.71
N ASN A 705 -0.30 -8.29 -45.97
CA ASN A 705 0.78 -8.84 -45.14
C ASN A 705 1.37 -10.15 -45.67
N SER A 706 2.71 -10.24 -45.70
CA SER A 706 3.47 -11.45 -46.03
C SER A 706 3.64 -12.42 -44.86
N HIS A 707 3.08 -12.12 -43.68
CA HIS A 707 3.18 -12.91 -42.45
C HIS A 707 1.79 -13.20 -41.88
N SER A 708 1.17 -14.31 -42.30
CA SER A 708 -0.24 -14.63 -42.04
C SER A 708 -0.43 -16.05 -41.49
N SER A 709 -1.16 -16.17 -40.39
CA SER A 709 -1.47 -17.46 -39.78
C SER A 709 -2.93 -17.55 -39.38
N GLY A 710 -3.56 -18.70 -39.59
CA GLY A 710 -4.94 -18.90 -39.14
C GLY A 710 -5.10 -18.83 -37.61
N ALA A 711 -4.09 -19.20 -36.81
CA ALA A 711 -4.17 -19.14 -35.35
C ALA A 711 -3.08 -18.26 -34.71
N VAL A 712 -1.81 -18.66 -34.73
CA VAL A 712 -0.71 -17.95 -34.04
C VAL A 712 0.35 -17.48 -35.04
N SER A 713 0.77 -16.23 -34.95
CA SER A 713 1.83 -15.65 -35.78
C SER A 713 2.92 -14.97 -34.94
N PHE A 714 4.16 -15.35 -35.19
CA PHE A 714 5.35 -14.78 -34.54
C PHE A 714 6.17 -13.98 -35.54
N ILE A 715 6.50 -12.74 -35.20
CA ILE A 715 7.32 -11.87 -36.05
C ILE A 715 8.47 -11.21 -35.29
N PRO A 716 9.61 -10.97 -35.94
CA PRO A 716 10.75 -10.35 -35.27
C PRO A 716 10.52 -8.84 -35.14
N LYS A 717 11.04 -8.24 -34.06
CA LYS A 717 11.16 -6.79 -33.96
C LYS A 717 12.12 -6.28 -35.04
N THR A 718 11.61 -5.57 -36.04
CA THR A 718 12.47 -4.91 -37.04
C THR A 718 13.29 -3.83 -36.33
N ALA A 719 14.59 -4.08 -36.10
CA ALA A 719 15.51 -3.07 -35.63
C ALA A 719 15.54 -1.92 -36.65
N THR A 720 15.04 -0.76 -36.26
CA THR A 720 15.37 0.50 -36.91
C THR A 720 16.88 0.69 -36.74
N THR A 721 17.62 0.42 -37.81
CA THR A 721 18.95 0.96 -38.14
C THR A 721 19.73 1.57 -36.97
N ASN A 722 20.53 0.75 -36.29
CA ASN A 722 21.96 0.96 -36.08
C ASN A 722 22.52 -0.23 -35.27
N GLU A 723 23.73 -0.62 -35.64
CA GLU A 723 24.44 -1.83 -35.25
C GLU A 723 24.45 -2.10 -33.74
N LEU A 724 23.92 -3.25 -33.34
CA LEU A 724 24.39 -3.97 -32.17
C LEU A 724 25.22 -5.14 -32.70
N ILE A 725 26.54 -4.94 -32.75
CA ILE A 725 27.50 -6.02 -32.84
C ILE A 725 27.37 -6.80 -31.53
N LEU A 726 26.55 -7.85 -31.54
CA LEU A 726 26.55 -8.84 -30.47
C LEU A 726 27.86 -9.61 -30.60
N SER A 727 28.71 -9.53 -29.58
CA SER A 727 29.89 -10.37 -29.45
C SER A 727 29.48 -11.84 -29.57
N ASN A 728 30.20 -12.58 -30.42
CA ASN A 728 30.03 -14.02 -30.63
C ASN A 728 29.88 -14.75 -29.28
N ASP A 729 28.82 -15.57 -29.16
CA ASP A 729 28.51 -16.62 -28.16
C ASP A 729 27.29 -16.47 -27.22
N GLU A 730 26.45 -15.43 -27.32
CA GLU A 730 25.09 -15.52 -26.73
C GLU A 730 24.10 -16.09 -27.75
N ALA A 731 23.91 -17.41 -27.73
CA ALA A 731 22.81 -18.05 -28.42
C ALA A 731 21.48 -17.48 -27.88
N ILE A 732 20.77 -16.70 -28.69
CA ILE A 732 19.43 -16.19 -28.39
C ILE A 732 18.48 -17.40 -28.25
N GLN A 733 18.25 -17.86 -27.02
CA GLN A 733 17.30 -18.94 -26.73
C GLN A 733 15.94 -18.33 -26.41
N SER A 734 15.15 -18.08 -27.46
CA SER A 734 13.71 -17.85 -27.32
C SER A 734 13.03 -19.18 -26.96
N ASN A 735 12.38 -19.26 -25.80
CA ASN A 735 11.64 -20.46 -25.39
C ASN A 735 10.16 -20.31 -25.80
N ILE A 736 9.77 -20.92 -26.92
CA ILE A 736 8.38 -20.98 -27.36
C ILE A 736 7.90 -22.42 -27.23
N LYS A 737 6.93 -22.66 -26.36
CA LYS A 737 6.44 -24.01 -26.05
C LYS A 737 4.94 -24.12 -26.30
N PHE A 738 4.52 -25.13 -27.04
CA PHE A 738 3.11 -25.55 -27.15
C PHE A 738 2.97 -26.93 -26.51
N THR A 739 2.06 -27.08 -25.56
CA THR A 739 1.80 -28.34 -24.85
C THR A 739 0.32 -28.64 -24.94
N SER A 740 -0.06 -29.79 -25.47
CA SER A 740 -1.46 -30.25 -25.54
C SER A 740 -2.43 -29.26 -26.23
N CYS A 741 -1.96 -28.45 -27.17
CA CYS A 741 -2.82 -27.52 -27.93
C CYS A 741 -3.49 -28.21 -29.12
N ASN A 742 -4.75 -27.86 -29.40
CA ASN A 742 -5.49 -28.35 -30.57
C ASN A 742 -5.76 -27.22 -31.57
N PHE A 743 -5.43 -27.45 -32.85
CA PHE A 743 -5.72 -26.54 -33.95
C PHE A 743 -6.60 -27.27 -34.96
N THR A 744 -7.86 -26.88 -35.04
CA THR A 744 -8.85 -27.52 -35.91
C THR A 744 -9.39 -26.50 -36.89
N THR A 745 -9.33 -26.81 -38.19
CA THR A 745 -9.96 -26.04 -39.28
C THR A 745 -9.54 -24.55 -39.34
N CYS A 746 -8.32 -24.24 -38.87
CA CYS A 746 -7.74 -22.91 -38.99
C CYS A 746 -7.24 -22.64 -40.42
N ARG A 747 -7.34 -21.40 -40.90
CA ARG A 747 -6.95 -20.99 -42.26
C ARG A 747 -6.23 -19.65 -42.24
N GLY A 748 -5.03 -19.57 -42.81
CA GLY A 748 -4.32 -18.31 -43.05
C GLY A 748 -3.70 -18.32 -44.44
N VAL A 749 -3.20 -17.16 -44.88
CA VAL A 749 -2.61 -16.99 -46.22
C VAL A 749 -1.28 -17.72 -46.34
N THR A 750 -0.41 -17.62 -45.32
CA THR A 750 0.90 -18.30 -45.32
C THR A 750 0.94 -19.58 -44.49
N SER A 751 0.14 -19.68 -43.42
CA SER A 751 0.00 -20.91 -42.63
C SER A 751 -1.43 -21.10 -42.12
N GLY A 752 -1.87 -22.36 -42.07
CA GLY A 752 -3.17 -22.71 -41.51
C GLY A 752 -3.27 -22.50 -40.00
N ALA A 753 -2.20 -22.75 -39.24
CA ALA A 753 -2.25 -22.77 -37.77
C ALA A 753 -1.16 -21.92 -37.09
N ILE A 754 0.11 -22.16 -37.38
CA ILE A 754 1.22 -21.41 -36.77
C ILE A 754 2.15 -20.89 -37.87
N HIS A 755 2.45 -19.60 -37.85
CA HIS A 755 3.47 -18.97 -38.69
C HIS A 755 4.55 -18.37 -37.79
N SER A 756 5.81 -18.50 -38.17
CA SER A 756 6.90 -17.82 -37.47
C SER A 756 7.97 -17.38 -38.45
N THR A 757 8.48 -16.17 -38.25
CA THR A 757 9.66 -15.64 -38.97
C THR A 757 10.72 -15.29 -37.93
N PHE A 758 11.87 -15.98 -37.97
CA PHE A 758 13.03 -15.63 -37.14
C PHE A 758 14.14 -15.07 -38.04
N LYS A 759 14.86 -14.05 -37.57
CA LYS A 759 16.04 -13.55 -38.29
C LYS A 759 17.17 -14.56 -38.08
N SER A 760 17.61 -15.25 -39.13
CA SER A 760 18.85 -16.03 -39.04
C SER A 760 20.02 -15.07 -38.90
N LEU A 761 20.91 -15.32 -37.94
CA LEU A 761 22.26 -14.75 -37.98
C LEU A 761 22.94 -15.32 -39.24
N SER A 762 22.88 -14.59 -40.35
CA SER A 762 23.70 -14.90 -41.52
C SER A 762 25.13 -14.57 -41.14
N GLY A 763 25.88 -15.59 -40.74
CA GLY A 763 27.33 -15.53 -40.73
C GLY A 763 27.85 -15.45 -42.17
N SER A 764 28.56 -14.36 -42.46
CA SER A 764 29.66 -14.32 -43.43
C SER A 764 30.73 -13.41 -42.87
#